data_AF-A0A7Y5MRQ7-F1
#
_entry.id   AF-A0A7Y5MRQ7-F1
#
_cell.length_a   1.000
_cell.length_b   1.000
_cell.length_c   1.000
_cell.angle_alpha   90.00
_cell.angle_beta   90.00
_cell.angle_gamma   90.00
#
_symmetry.space_group_name_H-M   'P 1'
#
loop_
_entity.id
_entity.type
_entity.pdbx_description
1 polymer ?
#
loop_
_entity_poly.entity_id
_entity_poly.type
_entity_poly.pdbx_seq_one_letter_code
_entity_poly.pdbx_strand_id
1 'polypeptide(L)'
;MICFYNESSRRQRGRIQLVTIVLLSISLGLSNKTEAQIINAQTSGFTWITTENGADSTFGSGYTMYSAAWPIFKHYPGPEDFQTGLSSSWMTTQRTGSEPVQFYTTIEGGLGWWHDTRFGTKIPKFIMGGVSYNFYAWANGPGAGKSNILPNGQRDWSTPGGKYGVAQLSNKLLWAPDGLNMAQSLNGEMLGYGYFPLPLTEPIPNTNGTNIETGNQCWTLFLNSTNFKGPATFFLPTFWTEPALLNPSLEGLFLDSRPSNPNVGFGIEHAGSPAIIAPDGSGNLYAKLKRLQFPASNENNSMILSQISVYSQNALWNDLESWFNGGPAVLPGINESGIYGVSFVNNGGAMAAEIYETSPNGIRHDIDLDYIDNVQLNANIMGFEYDLNTVERDENNFLLPEYFRLDPDNKWRPIEEGAVPASTNLLTTAVPTSPRPEITYLTPLDPECHWQDPNGPWNSPGPTAGPFKANLGDGTTVTYYWYRFVDQPAVIHANLPEDIRTKLQNRVELIHANWSHTDEYLAPPAIGKIATIDPAAIVQPPAGLEIGYVPIVTRQEKTPAKVRVFVLAGQSNMQGYGAIDDVENDPGTLVDVIQNDVNGEWSEIGEIGNWTTLENASLYFVRNGETIKANVTVGQGAFADFIGPELMFAHQLDEYYEDPILIIKTAWGGKNLAVDFRPPSAGGTTGEFYHAMIQTVRDVTENLGTEFPNIGTTDFEISGFVWFQGWNDGASDDFLNEYESNLHHLVNDVRNDLGKPDLPVVIASSGQGGFEATNDLWVQSMQNIVSVAQENVGCNDTIYGGKVGFVDTKPFYLNLSASPANAIHHFNNNCLTFLNTGKAMGDEMILAINDMAFCYEDCGEPVSPGIVSIGNRVWNDLNRDGINDPDEPGIPGVSLVIWSDSDGDDIPDWQGFGGVRVTDENGYYSFSGLQPGNYVVFVWSVNNWGAGEPLENFISTNGFQANANNDEDLDNNGFGNPFSDIMSGIVTLGSDEEPLNDGDPFNCYFNYDASGNNTVDFGFYNPNITSVNEGNYDDDRIQIFPMPVRNEFTIKWKLGVYQVELYDSFGRMLQKIDVTGSSLNVDVSSFPAGLYFVKAINQANHRGKMLKILKQ
;
A
#
# COMPACT_ATOMS: atom_id res chain seq x y z
N MET A 1 -4.90 22.68 24.27
CA MET A 1 -4.29 22.39 25.61
C MET A 1 -4.29 23.66 26.46
N ILE A 2 -5.05 23.71 27.58
CA ILE A 2 -5.13 24.87 28.48
C ILE A 2 -4.51 24.48 29.82
N CYS A 3 -3.31 24.99 30.12
CA CYS A 3 -2.63 24.79 31.40
C CYS A 3 -3.23 25.71 32.49
N PHE A 4 -3.80 25.13 33.55
CA PHE A 4 -4.19 25.86 34.75
C PHE A 4 -3.02 26.01 35.73
N TYR A 5 -2.66 27.26 36.02
CA TYR A 5 -1.75 27.66 37.09
C TYR A 5 -2.47 27.61 38.44
N ASN A 6 -1.81 27.07 39.47
CA ASN A 6 -2.23 27.20 40.87
C ASN A 6 -1.14 27.96 41.65
N GLU A 7 -1.42 29.22 42.00
CA GLU A 7 -0.57 30.02 42.90
C GLU A 7 -0.84 29.63 44.36
N SER A 8 0.22 29.38 45.15
CA SER A 8 0.33 30.01 46.47
C SER A 8 1.71 29.88 47.14
N SER A 9 2.20 31.05 47.56
CA SER A 9 2.92 31.34 48.81
C SER A 9 4.48 31.31 48.88
N ARG A 10 5.02 32.54 48.74
CA ARG A 10 5.86 33.30 49.69
C ARG A 10 7.24 32.78 50.15
N ARG A 11 8.23 33.63 49.78
CA ARG A 11 9.30 34.27 50.58
C ARG A 11 10.40 33.38 51.19
N GLN A 12 11.66 33.66 50.81
CA GLN A 12 12.51 34.64 51.49
C GLN A 12 13.80 34.95 50.69
N ARG A 13 14.24 36.21 50.82
CA ARG A 13 15.45 36.79 50.26
C ARG A 13 16.69 36.40 51.06
N GLY A 14 17.81 36.16 50.37
CA GLY A 14 19.17 36.27 50.93
C GLY A 14 20.10 36.90 49.89
N ARG A 15 20.54 38.14 50.16
CA ARG A 15 21.46 38.93 49.33
C ARG A 15 22.92 38.62 49.70
N ILE A 16 23.73 38.42 48.66
CA ILE A 16 25.06 39.03 48.39
C ILE A 16 26.19 38.79 49.40
N GLN A 17 27.28 38.18 48.92
CA GLN A 17 28.61 38.80 48.99
C GLN A 17 29.46 38.46 47.76
N LEU A 18 29.85 39.52 47.04
CA LEU A 18 30.88 39.52 46.00
C LEU A 18 32.25 39.23 46.63
N VAL A 19 33.03 38.35 46.01
CA VAL A 19 34.50 38.45 46.02
C VAL A 19 34.98 38.32 44.58
N THR A 20 35.46 39.44 44.05
CA THR A 20 36.18 39.53 42.78
C THR A 20 37.63 39.12 43.01
N ILE A 21 38.08 38.03 42.40
CA ILE A 21 39.50 37.77 42.15
C ILE A 21 39.63 37.52 40.65
N VAL A 22 40.41 38.35 40.00
CA VAL A 22 40.68 38.29 38.57
C VAL A 22 42.19 38.14 38.37
N LEU A 23 42.51 37.21 37.46
CA LEU A 23 43.74 37.01 36.67
C LEU A 23 44.97 36.38 37.36
N LEU A 24 45.33 35.18 36.91
CA LEU A 24 46.37 35.08 35.88
C LEU A 24 46.29 33.74 35.12
N SER A 25 46.21 33.87 33.80
CA SER A 25 46.17 32.84 32.77
C SER A 25 47.53 32.15 32.58
N ILE A 26 47.52 30.82 32.56
CA ILE A 26 48.53 30.01 31.87
C ILE A 26 47.79 29.12 30.87
N SER A 27 47.92 29.48 29.60
CA SER A 27 47.41 28.79 28.43
C SER A 27 48.21 27.50 28.18
N LEU A 28 47.61 26.37 28.54
CA LEU A 28 47.90 25.07 27.92
C LEU A 28 46.79 24.83 26.89
N GLY A 29 47.17 24.87 25.62
CA GLY A 29 46.30 24.51 24.50
C GLY A 29 46.02 23.01 24.53
N LEU A 30 45.05 22.62 25.35
CA LEU A 30 44.25 21.43 25.10
C LEU A 30 43.14 21.88 24.15
N SER A 31 43.15 21.39 22.90
CA SER A 31 41.92 21.39 22.12
C SER A 31 40.96 20.45 22.84
N ASN A 32 40.16 20.99 23.77
CA ASN A 32 38.92 20.33 24.13
C ASN A 32 38.13 20.31 22.82
N LYS A 33 38.12 19.17 22.12
CA LYS A 33 36.98 18.82 21.29
C LYS A 33 35.82 18.77 22.29
N THR A 34 35.10 19.88 22.42
CA THR A 34 33.79 19.85 23.05
C THR A 34 32.99 18.87 22.21
N GLU A 35 32.69 17.70 22.78
CA GLU A 35 31.73 16.78 22.19
C GLU A 35 30.45 17.58 21.88
N ALA A 36 29.87 17.34 20.71
CA ALA A 36 28.61 17.97 20.33
C ALA A 36 27.59 17.70 21.44
N GLN A 37 26.99 18.75 21.99
CA GLN A 37 25.95 18.59 23.00
C GLN A 37 24.65 18.20 22.29
N ILE A 38 24.36 16.90 22.26
CA ILE A 38 23.10 16.37 21.73
C ILE A 38 22.01 16.56 22.77
N ILE A 39 20.86 17.06 22.33
CA ILE A 39 19.71 17.39 23.16
C ILE A 39 18.52 16.56 22.68
N ASN A 40 17.82 15.90 23.61
CA ASN A 40 16.59 15.17 23.29
C ASN A 40 15.46 16.16 22.95
N ALA A 41 14.82 15.92 21.82
CA ALA A 41 13.73 16.72 21.30
C ALA A 41 12.55 15.83 20.91
N GLN A 42 11.43 16.47 20.58
CA GLN A 42 10.25 15.84 20.03
C GLN A 42 9.70 16.66 18.89
N THR A 43 8.93 16.00 18.02
CA THR A 43 8.06 16.67 17.06
C THR A 43 6.63 16.61 17.53
N SER A 44 5.84 17.63 17.25
CA SER A 44 4.39 17.55 17.38
C SER A 44 3.69 18.28 16.24
N GLY A 45 2.45 17.91 15.97
CA GLY A 45 1.67 18.50 14.91
C GLY A 45 0.22 18.06 14.91
N PHE A 46 -0.56 18.74 14.07
CA PHE A 46 -1.93 18.38 13.79
C PHE A 46 -2.27 18.81 12.36
N THR A 47 -2.92 17.92 11.62
CA THR A 47 -3.41 18.20 10.27
C THR A 47 -4.93 18.13 10.26
N TRP A 48 -5.59 19.27 10.15
CA TRP A 48 -7.04 19.31 9.96
C TRP A 48 -7.38 19.02 8.50
N ILE A 49 -8.46 18.28 8.25
CA ILE A 49 -9.00 18.00 6.92
C ILE A 49 -10.34 18.73 6.80
N THR A 50 -10.43 19.71 5.90
CA THR A 50 -11.67 20.45 5.67
C THR A 50 -12.56 19.75 4.66
N THR A 51 -13.85 19.72 5.00
CA THR A 51 -14.94 19.21 4.18
C THR A 51 -16.00 20.30 3.96
N GLU A 52 -16.90 20.08 3.01
CA GLU A 52 -18.06 20.94 2.82
C GLU A 52 -19.04 20.83 4.00
N ASN A 53 -19.58 21.97 4.45
CA ASN A 53 -20.59 22.04 5.52
C ASN A 53 -22.00 22.12 4.91
N GLY A 54 -22.39 21.11 4.12
CA GLY A 54 -23.65 21.10 3.39
C GLY A 54 -24.81 20.34 4.08
N ALA A 55 -24.50 19.53 5.10
CA ALA A 55 -25.50 18.75 5.83
C ALA A 55 -26.27 19.61 6.85
N ASP A 56 -27.60 19.46 6.89
CA ASP A 56 -28.43 20.10 7.90
C ASP A 56 -28.45 19.31 9.23
N SER A 57 -29.02 19.92 10.28
CA SER A 57 -29.06 19.34 11.63
C SER A 57 -29.81 18.01 11.76
N THR A 58 -30.54 17.55 10.74
CA THR A 58 -31.22 16.25 10.76
C THR A 58 -30.27 15.07 10.50
N PHE A 59 -29.07 15.32 9.95
CA PHE A 59 -28.02 14.32 9.70
C PHE A 59 -27.10 14.09 10.90
N GLY A 60 -27.63 14.21 12.12
CA GLY A 60 -26.89 14.00 13.37
C GLY A 60 -26.92 12.56 13.89
N SER A 61 -27.17 11.57 13.04
CA SER A 61 -27.28 10.14 13.39
C SER A 61 -26.08 9.31 12.94
N GLY A 62 -24.91 9.95 12.89
CA GLY A 62 -23.65 9.25 12.63
C GLY A 62 -22.90 9.72 11.41
N TYR A 63 -21.74 9.11 11.23
CA TYR A 63 -20.87 9.30 10.08
C TYR A 63 -20.13 8.00 9.76
N THR A 64 -19.62 7.88 8.54
CA THR A 64 -18.64 6.89 8.13
C THR A 64 -17.58 7.53 7.25
N MET A 65 -16.42 6.90 7.18
CA MET A 65 -15.34 7.25 6.27
C MET A 65 -14.43 6.05 6.04
N TYR A 66 -13.54 6.18 5.05
CA TYR A 66 -12.43 5.27 4.80
C TYR A 66 -11.12 5.95 5.13
N SER A 67 -10.33 5.35 6.03
CA SER A 67 -8.99 5.83 6.39
C SER A 67 -7.95 4.85 5.90
N ALA A 68 -6.91 5.34 5.22
CA ALA A 68 -5.75 4.51 4.89
C ALA A 68 -5.09 3.99 6.18
N ALA A 69 -4.59 2.75 6.12
CA ALA A 69 -3.82 2.10 7.18
C ALA A 69 -2.41 1.82 6.66
N TRP A 70 -1.39 2.36 7.33
CA TRP A 70 0.01 2.19 6.92
C TRP A 70 0.97 2.35 8.10
N PRO A 71 2.21 1.87 8.00
CA PRO A 71 3.24 2.13 9.00
C PRO A 71 3.74 3.58 8.88
N ILE A 72 3.52 4.40 9.91
CA ILE A 72 3.99 5.81 9.92
C ILE A 72 5.53 5.89 9.99
N PHE A 73 6.15 4.89 10.62
CA PHE A 73 7.60 4.69 10.69
C PHE A 73 7.92 3.24 10.33
N LYS A 74 9.09 3.00 9.75
CA LYS A 74 9.60 1.66 9.46
C LYS A 74 9.54 0.72 10.67
N HIS A 75 9.86 1.26 11.86
CA HIS A 75 9.70 0.56 13.13
C HIS A 75 9.03 1.45 14.17
N TYR A 76 8.15 0.87 14.98
CA TYR A 76 7.51 1.55 16.11
C TYR A 76 8.57 2.20 17.03
N PRO A 77 8.56 3.53 17.23
CA PRO A 77 9.63 4.23 17.93
C PRO A 77 9.56 4.13 19.47
N GLY A 78 8.48 3.57 20.03
CA GLY A 78 8.26 3.43 21.47
C GLY A 78 7.38 4.55 22.08
N PRO A 79 6.84 4.36 23.30
CA PRO A 79 5.74 5.11 23.89
C PRO A 79 6.07 6.29 24.83
N GLU A 80 7.32 6.62 25.18
CA GLU A 80 7.55 7.69 26.17
C GLU A 80 7.13 9.05 25.56
N ASP A 81 5.94 9.51 25.95
CA ASP A 81 5.22 10.67 25.39
C ASP A 81 4.97 10.60 23.87
N PHE A 82 4.94 9.39 23.30
CA PHE A 82 4.65 9.15 21.90
C PHE A 82 3.16 8.91 21.66
N GLN A 83 2.55 9.72 20.81
CA GLN A 83 1.20 9.52 20.31
C GLN A 83 1.11 10.02 18.88
N THR A 84 0.64 9.18 17.96
CA THR A 84 0.33 9.62 16.61
C THR A 84 -0.82 8.78 16.07
N GLY A 85 -1.83 9.46 15.54
CA GLY A 85 -2.95 8.86 14.84
C GLY A 85 -2.75 8.93 13.32
N LEU A 86 -3.50 8.11 12.62
CA LEU A 86 -3.84 8.30 11.21
C LEU A 86 -5.13 9.13 11.13
N SER A 87 -5.78 9.16 9.96
CA SER A 87 -7.03 9.88 9.78
C SER A 87 -8.12 9.42 10.75
N SER A 88 -8.59 10.37 11.56
CA SER A 88 -9.57 10.19 12.61
C SER A 88 -10.60 11.31 12.61
N SER A 89 -11.64 11.16 13.44
CA SER A 89 -12.72 12.14 13.54
C SER A 89 -12.84 12.70 14.96
N TRP A 90 -13.51 13.85 15.08
CA TRP A 90 -13.91 14.48 16.33
C TRP A 90 -15.42 14.74 16.31
N MET A 91 -16.20 13.69 16.52
CA MET A 91 -17.66 13.76 16.52
C MET A 91 -18.18 14.30 17.87
N THR A 92 -18.83 15.46 17.84
CA THR A 92 -19.38 16.12 19.03
C THR A 92 -20.91 16.23 18.97
N THR A 93 -21.57 16.50 20.09
CA THR A 93 -23.03 16.75 20.13
C THR A 93 -23.41 18.08 19.48
N GLN A 94 -24.63 18.17 18.93
CA GLN A 94 -25.21 19.46 18.54
C GLN A 94 -25.27 20.44 19.72
N ARG A 95 -24.86 21.68 19.47
CA ARG A 95 -24.80 22.74 20.48
C ARG A 95 -26.12 23.50 20.55
N THR A 96 -26.58 23.74 21.76
CA THR A 96 -27.81 24.49 22.07
C THR A 96 -27.54 25.91 22.58
N GLY A 97 -26.29 26.19 22.97
CA GLY A 97 -25.88 27.45 23.61
C GLY A 97 -26.12 27.46 25.12
N SER A 98 -26.68 26.38 25.68
CA SER A 98 -26.90 26.21 27.12
C SER A 98 -25.74 25.48 27.82
N GLU A 99 -24.74 25.03 27.05
CA GLU A 99 -23.60 24.30 27.58
C GLU A 99 -22.70 25.20 28.46
N PRO A 100 -22.01 24.63 29.46
CA PRO A 100 -20.99 25.35 30.20
C PRO A 100 -19.87 25.92 29.31
N VAL A 101 -19.24 27.02 29.74
CA VAL A 101 -18.16 27.72 29.02
C VAL A 101 -17.02 26.79 28.60
N GLN A 102 -16.74 25.75 29.40
CA GLN A 102 -15.82 24.67 29.06
C GLN A 102 -16.61 23.36 28.99
N PHE A 103 -17.05 23.00 27.78
CA PHE A 103 -17.75 21.75 27.50
C PHE A 103 -17.10 21.04 26.31
N TYR A 104 -16.28 20.04 26.65
CA TYR A 104 -15.68 19.11 25.71
C TYR A 104 -16.22 17.71 25.96
N THR A 105 -16.69 17.07 24.89
CA THR A 105 -17.10 15.68 24.83
C THR A 105 -17.07 15.27 23.36
N THR A 106 -16.59 14.08 23.07
CA THR A 106 -16.42 13.63 21.68
C THR A 106 -16.39 12.11 21.62
N ILE A 107 -16.74 11.56 20.47
CA ILE A 107 -16.17 10.30 20.00
C ILE A 107 -15.01 10.69 19.09
N GLU A 108 -13.81 10.27 19.45
CA GLU A 108 -12.55 10.53 18.75
C GLU A 108 -11.74 9.23 18.61
N GLY A 109 -10.52 9.31 18.09
CA GLY A 109 -9.68 8.14 17.88
C GLY A 109 -9.93 7.45 16.53
N GLY A 110 -9.22 6.35 16.34
CA GLY A 110 -9.10 5.66 15.07
C GLY A 110 -7.84 4.82 15.07
N LEU A 111 -7.24 4.63 13.89
CA LEU A 111 -5.93 4.01 13.76
C LEU A 111 -4.86 4.93 14.35
N GLY A 112 -3.99 4.40 15.20
CA GLY A 112 -2.91 5.16 15.81
C GLY A 112 -2.08 4.36 16.80
N TRP A 113 -0.98 4.94 17.21
CA TRP A 113 -0.29 4.54 18.43
C TRP A 113 -0.60 5.56 19.51
N TRP A 114 -1.25 5.10 20.56
CA TRP A 114 -1.77 5.94 21.62
C TRP A 114 -0.92 5.82 22.87
N HIS A 115 -1.04 6.79 23.78
CA HIS A 115 -0.20 6.86 24.99
C HIS A 115 -0.25 5.61 25.87
N ASP A 116 -1.34 4.83 25.83
CA ASP A 116 -1.46 3.60 26.60
C ASP A 116 -1.07 2.31 25.87
N THR A 117 -0.65 2.39 24.60
CA THR A 117 -0.15 1.24 23.80
C THR A 117 1.01 0.54 24.53
N ARG A 118 0.89 -0.78 24.70
CA ARG A 118 1.89 -1.64 25.37
C ARG A 118 2.59 -2.59 24.41
N PHE A 119 1.92 -2.98 23.33
CA PHE A 119 2.41 -3.95 22.35
C PHE A 119 2.35 -3.31 20.95
N GLY A 120 3.11 -2.24 20.76
CA GLY A 120 3.15 -1.50 19.49
C GLY A 120 3.99 -2.22 18.44
N THR A 121 3.45 -2.37 17.24
CA THR A 121 4.10 -2.91 16.05
C THR A 121 4.10 -1.89 14.92
N LYS A 122 4.59 -2.25 13.72
CA LYS A 122 4.71 -1.31 12.59
C LYS A 122 3.37 -0.75 12.11
N ILE A 123 2.28 -1.54 12.16
CA ILE A 123 0.95 -1.05 11.79
C ILE A 123 0.22 -0.52 13.04
N PRO A 124 -0.31 0.72 13.01
CA PRO A 124 -1.07 1.28 14.11
C PRO A 124 -2.35 0.49 14.43
N LYS A 125 -2.82 0.59 15.69
CA LYS A 125 -4.02 -0.12 16.17
C LYS A 125 -5.23 0.80 16.17
N PHE A 126 -6.42 0.23 16.03
CA PHE A 126 -7.65 1.00 16.11
C PHE A 126 -8.16 1.11 17.56
N ILE A 127 -8.56 2.32 17.99
CA ILE A 127 -9.30 2.56 19.23
C ILE A 127 -10.56 3.38 18.99
N MET A 128 -11.53 3.31 19.90
CA MET A 128 -12.80 4.05 19.77
C MET A 128 -12.80 5.48 20.33
N GLY A 129 -11.84 5.83 21.19
CA GLY A 129 -11.65 7.17 21.79
C GLY A 129 -12.92 7.91 22.25
N GLY A 130 -13.78 7.34 23.10
CA GLY A 130 -14.91 8.08 23.67
C GLY A 130 -14.48 8.96 24.85
N VAL A 131 -14.70 10.27 24.79
CA VAL A 131 -14.37 11.22 25.87
C VAL A 131 -15.63 11.88 26.45
N SER A 132 -15.90 11.60 27.73
CA SER A 132 -16.97 12.26 28.48
C SER A 132 -16.57 13.67 28.93
N TYR A 133 -17.49 14.40 29.59
CA TYR A 133 -17.33 15.78 30.02
C TYR A 133 -15.91 16.15 30.53
N ASN A 134 -15.16 16.91 29.72
CA ASN A 134 -13.83 17.43 30.02
C ASN A 134 -12.86 16.35 30.57
N PHE A 135 -12.82 15.18 29.91
CA PHE A 135 -11.98 14.04 30.32
C PHE A 135 -12.30 13.51 31.72
N TYR A 136 -13.53 13.72 32.22
CA TYR A 136 -14.00 13.07 33.45
C TYR A 136 -13.80 11.55 33.35
N ALA A 137 -14.24 10.97 32.24
CA ALA A 137 -14.01 9.58 31.85
C ALA A 137 -13.61 9.49 30.37
N TRP A 138 -12.86 8.45 30.01
CA TRP A 138 -12.63 8.07 28.62
C TRP A 138 -12.63 6.55 28.45
N ALA A 139 -13.01 6.08 27.27
CA ALA A 139 -13.12 4.66 26.93
C ALA A 139 -12.61 4.40 25.50
N ASN A 140 -11.69 3.45 25.36
CA ASN A 140 -11.00 3.15 24.10
C ASN A 140 -11.44 1.81 23.48
N GLY A 141 -12.18 1.00 24.24
CA GLY A 141 -12.72 -0.30 23.82
C GLY A 141 -13.21 -1.11 25.02
N PRO A 142 -13.72 -2.34 24.81
CA PRO A 142 -14.14 -3.23 25.89
C PRO A 142 -13.01 -3.47 26.91
N GLY A 143 -13.24 -3.09 28.18
CA GLY A 143 -12.24 -3.24 29.24
C GLY A 143 -11.06 -2.25 29.19
N ALA A 144 -11.08 -1.28 28.26
CA ALA A 144 -10.03 -0.29 28.07
C ALA A 144 -10.57 1.13 28.23
N GLY A 145 -10.01 1.88 29.17
CA GLY A 145 -10.48 3.22 29.51
C GLY A 145 -9.64 3.86 30.62
N LYS A 146 -10.03 5.08 31.04
CA LYS A 146 -9.32 5.79 32.11
C LYS A 146 -9.33 4.98 33.40
N SER A 147 -8.16 4.89 34.00
CA SER A 147 -7.95 4.39 35.35
C SER A 147 -6.69 5.03 35.91
N ASN A 148 -6.52 4.99 37.24
CA ASN A 148 -5.18 5.19 37.79
C ASN A 148 -4.26 4.03 37.36
N ILE A 149 -2.95 4.27 37.40
CA ILE A 149 -1.92 3.27 37.12
C ILE A 149 -1.18 2.96 38.43
N LEU A 150 -1.07 1.67 38.73
CA LEU A 150 -0.34 1.16 39.90
C LEU A 150 1.18 1.29 39.69
N PRO A 151 2.01 1.25 40.76
CA PRO A 151 3.46 1.39 40.63
C PRO A 151 4.15 0.34 39.73
N ASN A 152 3.49 -0.80 39.49
CA ASN A 152 3.96 -1.86 38.58
C ASN A 152 3.45 -1.69 37.13
N GLY A 153 2.83 -0.56 36.80
CA GLY A 153 2.28 -0.28 35.47
C GLY A 153 0.91 -0.90 35.18
N GLN A 154 0.34 -1.69 36.10
CA GLN A 154 -0.99 -2.27 35.93
C GLN A 154 -2.10 -1.24 36.15
N ARG A 155 -3.28 -1.49 35.54
CA ARG A 155 -4.46 -0.65 35.75
C ARG A 155 -5.01 -0.83 37.17
N ASP A 156 -5.41 0.25 37.82
CA ASP A 156 -6.14 0.21 39.08
C ASP A 156 -7.65 0.05 38.83
N TRP A 157 -8.11 -1.20 38.92
CA TRP A 157 -9.50 -1.57 38.66
C TRP A 157 -10.50 -1.01 39.69
N SER A 158 -10.03 -0.54 40.85
CA SER A 158 -10.90 0.07 41.88
C SER A 158 -11.33 1.50 41.51
N THR A 159 -10.61 2.16 40.60
CA THR A 159 -10.83 3.58 40.27
C THR A 159 -11.82 3.74 39.11
N PRO A 160 -12.89 4.54 39.24
CA PRO A 160 -13.81 4.83 38.13
C PRO A 160 -13.10 5.66 37.04
N GLY A 161 -13.63 5.67 35.81
CA GLY A 161 -13.02 6.45 34.72
C GLY A 161 -13.35 6.05 33.29
N GLY A 162 -14.14 5.00 33.03
CA GLY A 162 -14.56 4.65 31.66
C GLY A 162 -14.07 3.30 31.14
N LYS A 163 -13.28 2.55 31.93
CA LYS A 163 -12.89 1.15 31.61
C LYS A 163 -14.06 0.17 31.36
N TYR A 164 -15.29 0.57 31.70
CA TYR A 164 -16.53 -0.17 31.47
C TYR A 164 -17.49 0.58 30.52
N GLY A 165 -17.03 1.63 29.84
CA GLY A 165 -17.87 2.50 29.02
C GLY A 165 -18.30 1.89 27.69
N VAL A 166 -17.60 0.85 27.22
CA VAL A 166 -17.85 0.17 25.95
C VAL A 166 -18.27 -1.27 26.19
N ALA A 167 -19.36 -1.68 25.54
CA ALA A 167 -19.80 -3.08 25.47
C ALA A 167 -19.41 -3.70 24.12
N GLN A 168 -18.94 -4.95 24.16
CA GLN A 168 -18.73 -5.78 22.97
C GLN A 168 -20.09 -6.17 22.41
N LEU A 169 -20.27 -6.01 21.09
CA LEU A 169 -21.50 -6.42 20.39
C LEU A 169 -21.26 -7.61 19.47
N SER A 170 -20.20 -7.58 18.66
CA SER A 170 -19.89 -8.68 17.75
C SER A 170 -19.55 -9.97 18.49
N ASN A 171 -20.12 -11.08 18.03
CA ASN A 171 -19.79 -12.44 18.40
C ASN A 171 -18.66 -13.04 17.54
N LYS A 172 -18.06 -12.30 16.61
CA LYS A 172 -17.00 -12.81 15.72
C LYS A 172 -15.67 -12.10 15.89
N LEU A 173 -15.65 -10.94 16.55
CA LEU A 173 -14.46 -10.10 16.68
C LEU A 173 -13.93 -10.11 18.10
N LEU A 174 -12.64 -10.40 18.27
CA LEU A 174 -11.89 -10.17 19.50
C LEU A 174 -11.36 -8.74 19.53
N TRP A 175 -11.68 -8.02 20.59
CA TRP A 175 -11.10 -6.71 20.86
C TRP A 175 -10.09 -6.78 22.00
N ALA A 176 -8.81 -6.57 21.70
CA ALA A 176 -7.78 -6.54 22.72
C ALA A 176 -7.78 -5.19 23.49
N PRO A 177 -7.51 -5.18 24.81
CA PRO A 177 -7.47 -3.93 25.59
C PRO A 177 -6.41 -2.91 25.11
N ASP A 178 -5.39 -3.37 24.38
CA ASP A 178 -4.37 -2.51 23.76
C ASP A 178 -4.82 -1.83 22.46
N GLY A 179 -6.02 -2.16 21.97
CA GLY A 179 -6.55 -1.73 20.67
C GLY A 179 -6.89 -2.91 19.78
N LEU A 180 -7.76 -2.67 18.79
CA LEU A 180 -8.05 -3.64 17.75
C LEU A 180 -6.85 -3.72 16.80
N ASN A 181 -6.29 -4.92 16.68
CA ASN A 181 -5.09 -5.13 15.87
C ASN A 181 -5.44 -5.24 14.39
N MET A 182 -4.57 -4.69 13.55
CA MET A 182 -4.70 -4.75 12.09
C MET A 182 -3.75 -5.79 11.51
N ALA A 183 -4.00 -6.22 10.27
CA ALA A 183 -3.02 -6.99 9.52
C ALA A 183 -1.69 -6.23 9.46
N GLN A 184 -0.57 -6.93 9.65
CA GLN A 184 0.73 -6.28 9.78
C GLN A 184 1.38 -5.97 8.44
N SER A 185 0.70 -6.20 7.31
CA SER A 185 1.24 -5.97 5.96
C SER A 185 0.58 -4.80 5.23
N LEU A 186 -0.30 -4.05 5.92
CA LEU A 186 -1.01 -2.92 5.32
C LEU A 186 -0.06 -1.79 4.96
N ASN A 187 -0.26 -1.20 3.78
CA ASN A 187 0.45 -0.02 3.30
C ASN A 187 -0.43 0.85 2.38
N GLY A 188 -1.48 1.44 2.95
CA GLY A 188 -2.36 2.38 2.25
C GLY A 188 -3.77 1.86 1.99
N GLU A 189 -4.05 0.59 2.30
CA GLU A 189 -5.40 0.04 2.20
C GLU A 189 -6.36 0.73 3.17
N MET A 190 -7.60 0.85 2.75
CA MET A 190 -8.63 1.69 3.34
C MET A 190 -9.47 0.92 4.36
N LEU A 191 -9.36 1.25 5.65
CA LEU A 191 -10.28 0.77 6.67
C LEU A 191 -11.54 1.64 6.66
N GLY A 192 -12.67 1.03 6.32
CA GLY A 192 -13.98 1.67 6.48
C GLY A 192 -14.41 1.63 7.93
N TYR A 193 -14.77 2.77 8.50
CA TYR A 193 -15.39 2.79 9.83
C TYR A 193 -16.27 4.00 10.06
N GLY A 194 -17.14 3.89 11.06
CA GLY A 194 -18.07 4.95 11.42
C GLY A 194 -18.86 4.61 12.67
N TYR A 195 -19.67 5.57 13.11
CA TYR A 195 -20.52 5.40 14.29
C TYR A 195 -21.97 5.68 13.97
N PHE A 196 -22.85 4.77 14.36
CA PHE A 196 -24.30 4.93 14.28
C PHE A 196 -24.92 4.80 15.67
N PRO A 197 -25.88 5.65 16.07
CA PRO A 197 -26.66 5.41 17.27
C PRO A 197 -27.62 4.26 16.98
N LEU A 198 -27.59 3.21 17.80
CA LEU A 198 -28.54 2.10 17.71
C LEU A 198 -29.53 2.14 18.88
N PRO A 199 -30.83 1.83 18.66
CA PRO A 199 -31.85 1.79 19.72
C PRO A 199 -31.76 0.49 20.54
N LEU A 200 -30.59 0.19 21.12
CA LEU A 200 -30.35 -1.07 21.84
C LEU A 200 -30.95 -1.06 23.26
N THR A 201 -31.00 0.11 23.91
CA THR A 201 -31.61 0.27 25.24
C THR A 201 -32.86 1.14 25.19
N GLU A 202 -33.58 1.21 26.31
CA GLU A 202 -34.63 2.22 26.53
C GLU A 202 -34.06 3.37 27.36
N PRO A 203 -34.64 4.58 27.29
CA PRO A 203 -34.30 5.66 28.22
C PRO A 203 -34.51 5.21 29.66
N ILE A 204 -33.60 5.59 30.55
CA ILE A 204 -33.62 5.22 31.97
C ILE A 204 -34.02 6.47 32.76
N PRO A 205 -35.22 6.53 33.37
CA PRO A 205 -35.68 7.74 34.05
C PRO A 205 -34.92 8.07 35.35
N ASN A 206 -34.26 7.09 35.95
CA ASN A 206 -33.49 7.28 37.18
C ASN A 206 -32.17 6.48 37.11
N THR A 207 -31.04 7.18 37.02
CA THR A 207 -29.72 6.56 36.99
C THR A 207 -29.11 6.50 38.38
N ASN A 208 -28.69 5.30 38.81
CA ASN A 208 -28.11 5.02 40.13
C ASN A 208 -28.92 5.58 41.32
N GLY A 209 -30.26 5.47 41.24
CA GLY A 209 -31.17 5.94 42.30
C GLY A 209 -31.32 7.45 42.39
N THR A 210 -30.78 8.20 41.42
CA THR A 210 -30.93 9.65 41.30
C THR A 210 -31.90 9.97 40.16
N ASN A 211 -32.70 11.04 40.29
CA ASN A 211 -33.59 11.52 39.24
C ASN A 211 -32.78 12.31 38.18
N ILE A 212 -31.96 11.57 37.44
CA ILE A 212 -31.24 11.98 36.24
C ILE A 212 -31.59 10.96 35.16
N GLU A 213 -32.04 11.43 34.02
CA GLU A 213 -32.36 10.61 32.86
C GLU A 213 -31.09 10.22 32.09
N THR A 214 -30.96 8.93 31.77
CA THR A 214 -30.00 8.44 30.78
C THR A 214 -30.74 8.19 29.48
N GLY A 215 -30.24 8.73 28.37
CA GLY A 215 -30.81 8.50 27.05
C GLY A 215 -30.62 7.06 26.55
N ASN A 216 -30.95 6.83 25.28
CA ASN A 216 -30.94 5.49 24.67
C ASN A 216 -30.07 5.37 23.42
N GLN A 217 -29.31 6.40 23.06
CA GLN A 217 -28.45 6.36 21.89
C GLN A 217 -27.19 5.55 22.20
N CYS A 218 -27.18 4.29 21.76
CA CYS A 218 -26.03 3.41 21.87
C CYS A 218 -25.13 3.61 20.63
N TRP A 219 -24.19 4.54 20.72
CA TRP A 219 -23.26 4.85 19.63
C TRP A 219 -22.35 3.66 19.35
N THR A 220 -22.58 3.02 18.22
CA THR A 220 -22.03 1.72 17.82
C THR A 220 -21.05 1.92 16.68
N LEU A 221 -19.85 1.38 16.84
CA LEU A 221 -18.83 1.31 15.80
C LEU A 221 -19.22 0.27 14.75
N PHE A 222 -19.27 0.71 13.51
CA PHE A 222 -19.32 -0.16 12.33
C PHE A 222 -17.95 -0.17 11.68
N LEU A 223 -17.51 -1.35 11.28
CA LEU A 223 -16.26 -1.56 10.54
C LEU A 223 -16.58 -2.13 9.15
N ASN A 224 -15.69 -1.86 8.20
CA ASN A 224 -15.65 -2.51 6.90
C ASN A 224 -14.19 -2.84 6.57
N SER A 225 -13.85 -4.12 6.69
CA SER A 225 -12.57 -4.72 6.27
C SER A 225 -12.85 -5.91 5.35
N THR A 226 -11.79 -6.45 4.73
CA THR A 226 -11.87 -7.69 3.92
C THR A 226 -12.53 -8.84 4.68
N ASN A 227 -12.21 -8.98 5.97
CA ASN A 227 -12.54 -10.14 6.81
C ASN A 227 -13.53 -9.84 7.97
N PHE A 228 -14.02 -8.61 8.10
CA PHE A 228 -15.02 -8.24 9.09
C PHE A 228 -15.81 -6.99 8.67
N LYS A 229 -17.13 -7.12 8.63
CA LYS A 229 -18.06 -6.07 8.27
C LYS A 229 -19.18 -5.96 9.29
N GLY A 230 -19.57 -4.74 9.63
CA GLY A 230 -20.73 -4.47 10.47
C GLY A 230 -20.42 -4.07 11.92
N PRO A 231 -21.38 -4.24 12.83
CA PRO A 231 -21.30 -3.66 14.18
C PRO A 231 -20.32 -4.43 15.08
N ALA A 232 -19.33 -3.72 15.63
CA ALA A 232 -18.29 -4.29 16.47
C ALA A 232 -18.60 -4.13 17.97
N THR A 233 -18.72 -2.89 18.43
CA THR A 233 -18.80 -2.50 19.85
C THR A 233 -19.59 -1.19 19.97
N PHE A 234 -20.08 -0.84 21.17
CA PHE A 234 -20.79 0.42 21.37
C PHE A 234 -20.57 1.04 22.75
N PHE A 235 -20.69 2.37 22.82
CA PHE A 235 -20.69 3.11 24.09
C PHE A 235 -22.02 2.95 24.81
N LEU A 236 -21.97 2.50 26.07
CA LEU A 236 -23.15 2.44 26.93
C LEU A 236 -23.66 3.86 27.23
N PRO A 237 -24.98 4.13 27.13
CA PRO A 237 -25.53 5.45 27.45
C PRO A 237 -25.11 6.00 28.83
N THR A 238 -24.98 5.13 29.82
CA THR A 238 -24.56 5.49 31.18
C THR A 238 -23.16 6.08 31.26
N PHE A 239 -22.26 5.75 30.32
CA PHE A 239 -20.92 6.34 30.23
C PHE A 239 -20.99 7.87 30.02
N TRP A 240 -21.92 8.31 29.17
CA TRP A 240 -22.13 9.72 28.88
C TRP A 240 -22.85 10.44 30.01
N THR A 241 -23.83 9.77 30.66
CA THR A 241 -24.62 10.38 31.73
C THR A 241 -23.86 10.48 33.07
N GLU A 242 -22.83 9.67 33.31
CA GLU A 242 -22.14 9.60 34.61
C GLU A 242 -21.72 10.97 35.20
N PRO A 243 -21.15 11.92 34.43
CA PRO A 243 -20.84 13.27 34.94
C PRO A 243 -22.07 14.04 35.45
N ALA A 244 -23.26 13.79 34.90
CA ALA A 244 -24.50 14.47 35.30
C ALA A 244 -24.98 14.04 36.70
N LEU A 245 -24.56 12.87 37.19
CA LEU A 245 -24.82 12.45 38.59
C LEU A 245 -24.11 13.36 39.60
N LEU A 246 -22.98 13.96 39.22
CA LEU A 246 -22.25 14.93 40.05
C LEU A 246 -22.68 16.36 39.78
N ASN A 247 -23.04 16.68 38.54
CA ASN A 247 -23.55 17.98 38.15
C ASN A 247 -24.81 17.86 37.28
N PRO A 248 -26.01 17.93 37.89
CA PRO A 248 -27.29 17.82 37.18
C PRO A 248 -27.49 18.83 36.04
N SER A 249 -26.76 19.94 36.00
CA SER A 249 -26.84 20.89 34.88
C SER A 249 -26.32 20.32 33.55
N LEU A 250 -25.69 19.14 33.58
CA LEU A 250 -25.17 18.44 32.41
C LEU A 250 -26.17 17.42 31.82
N GLU A 251 -27.32 17.22 32.48
CA GLU A 251 -28.36 16.31 32.02
C GLU A 251 -28.82 16.64 30.59
N GLY A 252 -28.92 15.61 29.75
CA GLY A 252 -29.35 15.75 28.36
C GLY A 252 -28.38 16.54 27.47
N LEU A 253 -27.12 16.78 27.89
CA LEU A 253 -26.12 17.49 27.07
C LEU A 253 -25.25 16.58 26.20
N PHE A 254 -25.27 15.26 26.41
CA PHE A 254 -24.31 14.32 25.82
C PHE A 254 -24.90 13.44 24.72
N LEU A 255 -24.03 12.64 24.09
CA LEU A 255 -24.34 11.79 22.95
C LEU A 255 -25.37 10.69 23.24
N ASP A 256 -25.58 10.28 24.50
CA ASP A 256 -26.66 9.35 24.85
C ASP A 256 -28.06 9.92 24.58
N SER A 257 -28.19 11.25 24.62
CA SER A 257 -29.47 11.97 24.56
C SER A 257 -29.58 12.94 23.38
N ARG A 258 -28.45 13.35 22.79
CA ARG A 258 -28.41 14.36 21.71
C ARG A 258 -27.83 13.80 20.42
N PRO A 259 -28.38 14.21 19.26
CA PRO A 259 -27.75 13.97 17.97
C PRO A 259 -26.32 14.55 17.92
N SER A 260 -25.49 13.95 17.06
CA SER A 260 -24.19 14.50 16.72
C SER A 260 -24.33 15.76 15.84
N ASN A 261 -23.31 16.62 15.88
CA ASN A 261 -23.15 17.68 14.90
C ASN A 261 -22.83 17.04 13.54
N PRO A 262 -23.63 17.29 12.49
CA PRO A 262 -23.41 16.71 11.16
C PRO A 262 -22.11 17.20 10.51
N ASN A 263 -21.59 18.36 10.91
CA ASN A 263 -20.28 18.85 10.45
C ASN A 263 -19.17 18.28 11.34
N VAL A 264 -18.89 17.00 11.15
CA VAL A 264 -17.85 16.26 11.89
C VAL A 264 -16.46 16.79 11.52
N GLY A 265 -15.59 16.99 12.51
CA GLY A 265 -14.20 17.36 12.25
C GLY A 265 -13.36 16.13 11.91
N PHE A 266 -12.46 16.24 10.94
CA PHE A 266 -11.54 15.17 10.54
C PHE A 266 -10.11 15.66 10.58
N GLY A 267 -9.16 14.78 10.92
CA GLY A 267 -7.76 15.15 10.95
C GLY A 267 -6.82 14.03 11.34
N ILE A 268 -5.53 14.36 11.32
CA ILE A 268 -4.42 13.49 11.70
C ILE A 268 -3.70 14.15 12.87
N GLU A 269 -3.57 13.40 13.97
CA GLU A 269 -2.87 13.86 15.17
C GLU A 269 -1.42 13.34 15.17
N HIS A 270 -0.46 14.24 15.33
CA HIS A 270 0.95 13.90 15.52
C HIS A 270 1.41 14.41 16.89
N ALA A 271 0.95 13.79 17.96
CA ALA A 271 1.22 14.24 19.33
C ALA A 271 2.49 13.60 19.92
N GLY A 272 3.66 14.06 19.48
CA GLY A 272 4.95 13.65 20.06
C GLY A 272 5.61 12.52 19.28
N SER A 273 6.68 12.81 18.52
CA SER A 273 7.60 11.81 17.97
C SER A 273 9.06 12.10 18.37
N PRO A 274 9.90 11.09 18.63
CA PRO A 274 11.28 11.33 19.04
C PRO A 274 12.12 12.09 17.99
N ALA A 275 12.95 13.02 18.47
CA ALA A 275 13.93 13.74 17.68
C ALA A 275 15.18 14.07 18.53
N ILE A 276 16.24 14.53 17.89
CA ILE A 276 17.42 15.08 18.57
C ILE A 276 17.84 16.39 17.92
N ILE A 277 18.37 17.31 18.73
CA ILE A 277 18.91 18.60 18.29
C ILE A 277 20.38 18.69 18.70
N ALA A 278 21.21 19.24 17.83
CA ALA A 278 22.61 19.53 18.12
C ALA A 278 23.08 20.84 17.46
N PRO A 279 23.86 21.68 18.16
CA PRO A 279 24.50 22.83 17.55
C PRO A 279 25.74 22.41 16.72
N ASP A 280 26.02 23.13 15.65
CA ASP A 280 27.32 23.08 14.99
C ASP A 280 28.40 23.85 15.77
N GLY A 281 29.63 23.87 15.27
CA GLY A 281 30.74 24.60 15.90
C GLY A 281 30.56 26.13 15.97
N SER A 282 29.56 26.70 15.27
CA SER A 282 29.21 28.12 15.27
C SER A 282 27.97 28.45 16.10
N GLY A 283 27.28 27.43 16.62
CA GLY A 283 26.04 27.56 17.39
C GLY A 283 24.76 27.54 16.56
N ASN A 284 24.81 27.23 15.25
CA ASN A 284 23.61 27.02 14.45
C ASN A 284 23.00 25.66 14.82
N LEU A 285 21.68 25.59 14.96
CA LEU A 285 21.01 24.37 15.41
C LEU A 285 20.57 23.50 14.24
N TYR A 286 20.79 22.20 14.40
CA TYR A 286 20.40 21.14 13.48
C TYR A 286 19.58 20.11 14.23
N ALA A 287 18.65 19.46 13.55
CA ALA A 287 17.82 18.40 14.10
C ALA A 287 17.88 17.15 13.23
N LYS A 288 17.70 16.00 13.87
CA LYS A 288 17.47 14.70 13.24
C LYS A 288 16.18 14.10 13.79
N LEU A 289 15.27 13.75 12.89
CA LEU A 289 13.97 13.18 13.20
C LEU A 289 13.99 11.67 12.93
N LYS A 290 13.07 10.92 13.55
CA LYS A 290 12.72 9.60 13.03
C LYS A 290 12.01 9.81 11.68
N ARG A 291 12.46 9.10 10.65
CA ARG A 291 11.96 9.31 9.28
C ARG A 291 10.52 8.82 9.12
N LEU A 292 9.61 9.74 8.78
CA LEU A 292 8.20 9.45 8.50
C LEU A 292 8.04 8.89 7.09
N GLN A 293 7.09 7.98 6.92
CA GLN A 293 6.72 7.43 5.62
C GLN A 293 5.21 7.52 5.37
N PHE A 294 4.85 7.67 4.10
CA PHE A 294 3.48 7.71 3.63
C PHE A 294 3.31 6.78 2.42
N PRO A 295 2.17 6.08 2.28
CA PRO A 295 2.00 5.10 1.22
C PRO A 295 1.92 5.80 -0.14
N ALA A 296 2.66 5.31 -1.13
CA ALA A 296 2.58 5.84 -2.48
C ALA A 296 1.27 5.37 -3.14
N SER A 297 0.46 6.30 -3.63
CA SER A 297 -0.74 5.97 -4.40
C SER A 297 -0.60 6.27 -5.89
N ASN A 298 0.22 7.27 -6.24
CA ASN A 298 0.57 7.65 -7.61
C ASN A 298 2.05 8.10 -7.65
N GLU A 299 2.47 8.79 -8.72
CA GLU A 299 3.85 9.30 -8.89
C GLU A 299 4.32 10.16 -7.71
N ASN A 300 3.48 11.09 -7.22
CA ASN A 300 3.84 12.05 -6.18
C ASN A 300 2.79 12.24 -5.08
N ASN A 301 1.76 11.38 -4.98
CA ASN A 301 0.64 11.55 -4.05
C ASN A 301 0.34 10.32 -3.19
N SER A 302 -0.17 10.55 -1.98
CA SER A 302 -0.75 9.53 -1.08
C SER A 302 -2.25 9.76 -0.88
N MET A 303 -3.07 8.72 -1.03
CA MET A 303 -4.47 8.71 -0.63
C MET A 303 -4.60 8.38 0.86
N ILE A 304 -5.29 9.21 1.63
CA ILE A 304 -5.29 9.12 3.10
C ILE A 304 -6.68 9.06 3.72
N LEU A 305 -7.68 9.68 3.08
CA LEU A 305 -9.07 9.64 3.52
C LEU A 305 -10.03 9.63 2.33
N SER A 306 -11.08 8.81 2.39
CA SER A 306 -12.06 8.66 1.30
C SER A 306 -13.50 8.53 1.81
N GLN A 307 -14.45 8.90 0.96
CA GLN A 307 -15.90 8.67 1.07
C GLN A 307 -16.51 8.97 2.46
N ILE A 308 -16.52 10.25 2.81
CA ILE A 308 -17.20 10.69 4.04
C ILE A 308 -18.71 10.73 3.78
N SER A 309 -19.48 10.13 4.68
CA SER A 309 -20.93 10.23 4.69
C SER A 309 -21.43 10.55 6.10
N VAL A 310 -22.50 11.33 6.19
CA VAL A 310 -23.23 11.61 7.43
C VAL A 310 -24.68 11.20 7.28
N TYR A 311 -25.32 10.84 8.41
CA TYR A 311 -26.55 10.07 8.38
C TYR A 311 -27.68 10.69 9.19
N SER A 312 -28.89 10.61 8.65
CA SER A 312 -30.12 10.89 9.41
C SER A 312 -30.65 9.60 10.08
N GLN A 313 -31.65 9.72 10.94
CA GLN A 313 -32.26 8.55 11.59
C GLN A 313 -32.88 7.54 10.60
N ASN A 314 -33.27 7.99 9.41
CA ASN A 314 -33.80 7.12 8.35
C ASN A 314 -32.75 6.14 7.82
N ALA A 315 -31.46 6.43 8.01
CA ALA A 315 -30.37 5.57 7.53
C ALA A 315 -30.41 4.18 8.17
N LEU A 316 -30.71 4.11 9.48
CA LEU A 316 -30.69 2.85 10.22
C LEU A 316 -31.59 2.82 11.48
N TRP A 317 -31.63 3.92 12.25
CA TRP A 317 -32.35 3.96 13.54
C TRP A 317 -33.82 3.57 13.43
N ASN A 318 -34.55 4.19 12.49
CA ASN A 318 -36.00 4.01 12.37
C ASN A 318 -36.38 2.57 12.00
N ASP A 319 -35.60 1.94 11.11
CA ASP A 319 -35.84 0.58 10.68
C ASP A 319 -35.50 -0.42 11.80
N LEU A 320 -34.40 -0.20 12.54
CA LEU A 320 -34.06 -1.01 13.71
C LEU A 320 -35.08 -0.87 14.84
N GLU A 321 -35.56 0.34 15.11
CA GLU A 321 -36.62 0.56 16.10
C GLU A 321 -37.90 -0.17 15.72
N SER A 322 -38.29 -0.12 14.45
CA SER A 322 -39.43 -0.88 13.92
C SER A 322 -39.23 -2.40 14.11
N TRP A 323 -38.05 -2.92 13.74
CA TRP A 323 -37.72 -4.33 13.88
C TRP A 323 -37.77 -4.80 15.34
N PHE A 324 -37.12 -4.08 16.25
CA PHE A 324 -37.11 -4.42 17.68
C PHE A 324 -38.49 -4.32 18.34
N ASN A 325 -39.43 -3.61 17.72
CA ASN A 325 -40.83 -3.54 18.15
C ASN A 325 -41.74 -4.56 17.44
N GLY A 326 -41.17 -5.60 16.81
CA GLY A 326 -41.89 -6.71 16.19
C GLY A 326 -42.15 -6.54 14.69
N GLY A 327 -41.52 -5.55 14.05
CA GLY A 327 -41.46 -5.42 12.59
C GLY A 327 -40.57 -6.49 11.93
N PRO A 328 -40.48 -6.48 10.58
CA PRO A 328 -39.58 -7.38 9.86
C PRO A 328 -38.11 -7.11 10.21
N ALA A 329 -37.27 -8.14 10.05
CA ALA A 329 -35.83 -7.99 10.23
C ALA A 329 -35.25 -6.98 9.23
N VAL A 330 -34.40 -6.08 9.73
CA VAL A 330 -33.65 -5.14 8.89
C VAL A 330 -32.58 -5.94 8.15
N LEU A 331 -32.52 -5.80 6.83
CA LEU A 331 -31.45 -6.39 6.04
C LEU A 331 -30.15 -5.60 6.24
N PRO A 332 -28.97 -6.23 6.13
CA PRO A 332 -27.70 -5.51 6.08
C PRO A 332 -27.71 -4.41 5.02
N GLY A 333 -27.08 -3.28 5.35
CA GLY A 333 -27.00 -2.09 4.49
C GLY A 333 -27.52 -0.82 5.17
N ILE A 334 -27.33 0.31 4.50
CA ILE A 334 -27.83 1.62 4.93
C ILE A 334 -28.91 2.10 3.96
N ASN A 335 -30.00 2.64 4.48
CA ASN A 335 -31.06 3.22 3.66
C ASN A 335 -30.56 4.51 2.98
N GLU A 336 -30.48 4.49 1.65
CA GLU A 336 -29.95 5.58 0.81
C GLU A 336 -30.62 6.93 1.06
N SER A 337 -31.93 6.94 1.40
CA SER A 337 -32.66 8.18 1.70
C SER A 337 -32.17 8.90 2.97
N GLY A 338 -31.40 8.19 3.81
CA GLY A 338 -30.82 8.71 5.03
C GLY A 338 -29.36 9.14 4.90
N ILE A 339 -28.75 9.06 3.70
CA ILE A 339 -27.33 9.31 3.46
C ILE A 339 -27.12 10.72 2.90
N TYR A 340 -26.12 11.42 3.41
CA TYR A 340 -25.57 12.62 2.81
C TYR A 340 -24.07 12.47 2.61
N GLY A 341 -23.63 12.43 1.35
CA GLY A 341 -22.21 12.41 1.00
C GLY A 341 -21.56 13.77 1.25
N VAL A 342 -20.38 13.76 1.86
CA VAL A 342 -19.64 14.97 2.22
C VAL A 342 -18.39 15.07 1.36
N SER A 343 -18.32 16.12 0.53
CA SER A 343 -17.17 16.37 -0.34
C SER A 343 -16.01 17.02 0.43
N PHE A 344 -14.79 16.75 -0.03
CA PHE A 344 -13.59 17.49 0.37
C PHE A 344 -13.52 18.86 -0.31
N VAL A 345 -12.71 19.77 0.26
CA VAL A 345 -12.49 21.12 -0.29
C VAL A 345 -11.00 21.33 -0.59
N ASN A 346 -10.68 21.75 -1.81
CA ASN A 346 -9.34 21.94 -2.37
C ASN A 346 -8.42 22.96 -1.66
N ASN A 347 -8.87 23.59 -0.55
CA ASN A 347 -8.11 24.57 0.23
C ASN A 347 -8.03 24.18 1.73
N GLY A 348 -8.17 22.89 2.05
CA GLY A 348 -8.78 22.46 3.29
C GLY A 348 -7.88 22.05 4.45
N GLY A 349 -6.57 22.07 4.32
CA GLY A 349 -5.69 21.55 5.37
C GLY A 349 -4.71 22.57 5.92
N ALA A 350 -4.57 22.60 7.24
CA ALA A 350 -3.42 23.22 7.88
C ALA A 350 -2.63 22.10 8.53
N MET A 351 -1.46 21.78 7.97
CA MET A 351 -0.46 21.01 8.71
C MET A 351 0.29 21.98 9.61
N ALA A 352 0.16 21.79 10.90
CA ALA A 352 1.10 22.37 11.86
C ALA A 352 2.06 21.28 12.25
N ALA A 353 3.36 21.54 12.18
CA ALA A 353 4.38 20.70 12.76
C ALA A 353 5.46 21.57 13.39
N GLU A 354 5.98 21.15 14.54
CA GLU A 354 7.02 21.86 15.27
C GLU A 354 8.02 20.86 15.85
N ILE A 355 9.27 21.31 16.02
CA ILE A 355 10.31 20.59 16.77
C ILE A 355 10.53 21.36 18.06
N TYR A 356 10.49 20.65 19.18
CA TYR A 356 10.69 21.23 20.49
C TYR A 356 11.59 20.39 21.38
N GLU A 357 12.37 21.06 22.20
CA GLU A 357 13.11 20.43 23.29
C GLU A 357 12.15 19.98 24.39
N THR A 358 12.37 18.79 24.94
CA THR A 358 11.55 18.22 26.03
C THR A 358 11.67 18.97 27.36
N SER A 359 12.59 19.94 27.46
CA SER A 359 12.79 20.72 28.69
C SER A 359 11.76 21.87 28.81
N PRO A 360 11.29 22.23 30.03
CA PRO A 360 10.27 23.27 30.22
C PRO A 360 10.62 24.68 29.72
N ASN A 361 11.90 24.95 29.42
CA ASN A 361 12.37 26.21 28.84
C ASN A 361 13.11 25.99 27.51
N GLY A 362 12.92 24.83 26.90
CA GLY A 362 13.56 24.43 25.65
C GLY A 362 13.02 25.21 24.45
N ILE A 363 13.76 25.20 23.34
CA ILE A 363 13.29 25.83 22.09
C ILE A 363 12.06 25.10 21.55
N ARG A 364 11.19 25.83 20.85
CA ARG A 364 9.97 25.31 20.21
C ARG A 364 9.70 26.16 18.98
N HIS A 365 9.85 25.56 17.81
CA HIS A 365 9.81 26.26 16.52
C HIS A 365 9.14 25.41 15.45
N ASP A 366 8.41 26.07 14.55
CA ASP A 366 7.66 25.44 13.48
C ASP A 366 8.59 24.83 12.42
N ILE A 367 8.12 23.78 11.75
CA ILE A 367 8.73 23.22 10.55
C ILE A 367 8.15 23.94 9.33
N ASP A 368 9.00 24.28 8.37
CA ASP A 368 8.56 24.74 7.04
C ASP A 368 8.14 23.52 6.22
N LEU A 369 6.87 23.43 5.86
CA LEU A 369 6.25 22.24 5.27
C LEU A 369 6.03 22.36 3.75
N ASP A 370 6.80 23.22 3.07
CA ASP A 370 6.70 23.50 1.64
C ASP A 370 6.98 22.29 0.71
N TYR A 371 7.25 21.11 1.28
CA TYR A 371 7.51 19.85 0.57
C TYR A 371 6.34 18.84 0.65
N ILE A 372 5.25 19.20 1.33
CA ILE A 372 4.07 18.35 1.49
C ILE A 372 2.81 19.21 1.59
N ASP A 373 1.87 18.99 0.67
CA ASP A 373 0.62 19.74 0.56
C ASP A 373 -0.60 18.84 0.78
N ASN A 374 -1.61 19.37 1.48
CA ASN A 374 -2.92 18.72 1.55
C ASN A 374 -3.64 18.94 0.23
N VAL A 375 -4.02 17.87 -0.46
CA VAL A 375 -4.66 17.95 -1.76
C VAL A 375 -5.99 17.22 -1.79
N GLN A 376 -6.96 17.86 -2.44
CA GLN A 376 -8.18 17.19 -2.86
C GLN A 376 -7.88 16.47 -4.17
N LEU A 377 -7.75 15.15 -4.13
CA LEU A 377 -7.52 14.34 -5.33
C LEU A 377 -8.80 14.28 -6.19
N ASN A 378 -9.96 14.15 -5.54
CA ASN A 378 -11.27 14.35 -6.15
C ASN A 378 -12.32 14.72 -5.08
N ALA A 379 -13.60 14.87 -5.47
CA ALA A 379 -14.70 15.20 -4.55
C ALA A 379 -14.74 14.33 -3.29
N ASN A 380 -14.38 13.05 -3.41
CA ASN A 380 -14.52 12.03 -2.37
C ASN A 380 -13.19 11.51 -1.82
N ILE A 381 -12.04 12.07 -2.24
CA ILE A 381 -10.71 11.60 -1.80
C ILE A 381 -9.83 12.80 -1.43
N MET A 382 -9.25 12.72 -0.24
CA MET A 382 -8.21 13.62 0.25
C MET A 382 -6.90 12.86 0.46
N GLY A 383 -5.81 13.56 0.16
CA GLY A 383 -4.47 13.02 0.24
C GLY A 383 -3.40 14.08 0.50
N PHE A 384 -2.16 13.64 0.37
CA PHE A 384 -0.99 14.51 0.35
C PHE A 384 -0.29 14.45 -1.01
N GLU A 385 0.24 15.58 -1.46
CA GLU A 385 1.14 15.71 -2.61
C GLU A 385 2.53 16.10 -2.11
N TYR A 386 3.59 15.54 -2.72
CA TYR A 386 4.97 15.71 -2.27
C TYR A 386 5.87 16.38 -3.32
N ASP A 387 6.78 17.24 -2.85
CA ASP A 387 7.90 17.74 -3.66
C ASP A 387 9.03 16.72 -3.71
N LEU A 388 9.18 16.04 -4.85
CA LEU A 388 10.18 14.99 -5.05
C LEU A 388 11.64 15.51 -5.13
N ASN A 389 11.85 16.84 -5.09
CA ASN A 389 13.20 17.39 -4.87
C ASN A 389 13.64 17.30 -3.40
N THR A 390 12.68 17.14 -2.48
CA THR A 390 12.90 17.15 -1.04
C THR A 390 12.51 15.83 -0.39
N VAL A 391 11.47 15.17 -0.91
CA VAL A 391 10.94 13.89 -0.45
C VAL A 391 11.49 12.77 -1.33
N GLU A 392 12.04 11.73 -0.70
CA GLU A 392 12.50 10.56 -1.44
C GLU A 392 11.33 9.59 -1.67
N ARG A 393 11.31 8.94 -2.83
CA ARG A 393 10.33 7.91 -3.16
C ARG A 393 11.03 6.56 -3.17
N ASP A 394 10.57 5.63 -2.35
CA ASP A 394 10.86 4.20 -2.49
C ASP A 394 9.75 3.52 -3.32
N GLU A 395 9.84 2.21 -3.58
CA GLU A 395 8.85 1.51 -4.42
C GLU A 395 7.40 1.73 -3.96
N ASN A 396 7.18 1.82 -2.64
CA ASN A 396 5.85 1.77 -2.02
C ASN A 396 5.52 2.97 -1.14
N ASN A 397 6.47 3.88 -0.90
CA ASN A 397 6.33 4.98 0.06
C ASN A 397 7.04 6.25 -0.38
N PHE A 398 6.55 7.36 0.16
CA PHE A 398 7.25 8.63 0.24
C PHE A 398 7.90 8.78 1.62
N LEU A 399 9.21 8.96 1.62
CA LEU A 399 10.04 9.11 2.81
C LEU A 399 10.37 10.59 3.06
N LEU A 400 9.73 11.18 4.07
CA LEU A 400 9.92 12.59 4.40
C LEU A 400 11.36 12.89 4.86
N PRO A 401 11.81 14.16 4.82
CA PRO A 401 13.15 14.54 5.24
C PRO A 401 13.50 14.12 6.67
N GLU A 402 14.73 13.64 6.86
CA GLU A 402 15.23 13.22 8.18
C GLU A 402 15.97 14.36 8.91
N TYR A 403 16.64 15.25 8.17
CA TYR A 403 17.54 16.27 8.71
C TYR A 403 17.01 17.67 8.48
N PHE A 404 17.14 18.53 9.50
CA PHE A 404 16.67 19.91 9.46
C PHE A 404 17.69 20.89 10.02
N ARG A 405 17.67 22.13 9.52
CA ARG A 405 18.40 23.27 10.10
C ARG A 405 17.41 24.33 10.59
N LEU A 406 17.67 24.92 11.76
CA LEU A 406 16.92 26.08 12.24
C LEU A 406 17.47 27.35 11.60
N ASP A 407 16.62 28.03 10.85
CA ASP A 407 16.96 29.27 10.16
C ASP A 407 16.72 30.52 11.02
N PRO A 408 17.27 31.71 10.64
CA PRO A 408 17.15 32.94 11.43
C PRO A 408 15.73 33.47 11.63
N ASP A 409 14.76 33.01 10.84
CA ASP A 409 13.33 33.30 11.00
C ASP A 409 12.64 32.36 11.99
N ASN A 410 13.40 31.50 12.67
CA ASN A 410 12.93 30.50 13.64
C ASN A 410 12.03 29.42 13.02
N LYS A 411 12.34 28.99 11.80
CA LYS A 411 11.73 27.82 11.15
C LYS A 411 12.75 26.73 10.90
N TRP A 412 12.35 25.48 11.09
CA TRP A 412 13.14 24.32 10.70
C TRP A 412 12.93 24.01 9.22
N ARG A 413 14.01 23.97 8.44
CA ARG A 413 13.97 23.63 7.01
C ARG A 413 14.72 22.35 6.70
N PRO A 414 14.21 21.52 5.79
CA PRO A 414 14.86 20.26 5.42
C PRO A 414 16.21 20.53 4.77
N ILE A 415 17.16 19.63 5.03
CA ILE A 415 18.48 19.63 4.41
C ILE A 415 18.87 18.19 4.04
N GLU A 416 19.67 18.04 2.99
CA GLU A 416 20.25 16.75 2.64
C GLU A 416 21.28 16.27 3.69
N GLU A 417 21.50 14.96 3.77
CA GLU A 417 22.47 14.35 4.68
C GLU A 417 23.87 14.98 4.55
N GLY A 418 24.33 15.22 3.31
CA GLY A 418 25.63 15.83 3.03
C GLY A 418 25.80 17.27 3.55
N ALA A 419 24.70 17.96 3.86
CA ALA A 419 24.70 19.31 4.43
C ALA A 419 24.75 19.32 5.96
N VAL A 420 24.64 18.16 6.62
CA VAL A 420 24.72 18.03 8.08
C VAL A 420 26.18 18.17 8.54
N PRO A 421 26.54 19.17 9.36
CA PRO A 421 27.93 19.32 9.77
C PRO A 421 28.37 18.16 10.67
N ALA A 422 29.51 17.54 10.35
CA ALA A 422 30.07 16.46 11.16
C ALA A 422 30.31 16.84 12.63
N SER A 423 30.45 18.14 12.94
CA SER A 423 30.57 18.64 14.32
C SER A 423 29.31 18.45 15.17
N THR A 424 28.16 18.17 14.57
CA THR A 424 26.89 17.93 15.27
C THR A 424 26.75 16.50 15.81
N ASN A 425 27.53 15.56 15.27
CA ASN A 425 27.39 14.11 15.48
C ASN A 425 26.00 13.52 15.13
N LEU A 426 25.12 14.24 14.43
CA LEU A 426 23.77 13.77 14.12
C LEU A 426 23.75 12.56 13.19
N LEU A 427 24.63 12.52 12.18
CA LEU A 427 24.71 11.41 11.22
C LEU A 427 24.95 10.06 11.91
N THR A 428 25.83 10.04 12.92
CA THR A 428 26.21 8.82 13.64
C THR A 428 25.39 8.57 14.90
N THR A 429 24.53 9.51 15.30
CA THR A 429 23.69 9.36 16.48
C THR A 429 22.30 8.90 16.08
N ALA A 430 21.86 7.78 16.65
CA ALA A 430 20.49 7.31 16.48
C ALA A 430 19.53 8.20 17.27
N VAL A 431 18.36 8.47 16.69
CA VAL A 431 17.25 9.08 17.43
C VAL A 431 16.80 8.10 18.52
N PRO A 432 16.74 8.49 19.80
CA PRO A 432 16.39 7.59 20.89
C PRO A 432 15.02 6.94 20.69
N THR A 433 14.94 5.65 20.96
CA THR A 433 13.70 4.91 21.14
C THR A 433 13.62 4.40 22.58
N SER A 434 12.44 4.53 23.20
CA SER A 434 12.21 4.11 24.59
C SER A 434 10.94 3.25 24.66
N PRO A 435 10.90 2.03 24.09
CA PRO A 435 9.73 1.15 24.11
C PRO A 435 9.19 0.94 25.54
N ARG A 436 7.86 0.85 25.71
CA ARG A 436 7.28 0.50 27.02
C ARG A 436 7.81 -0.87 27.37
N PRO A 437 8.05 -1.15 28.65
CA PRO A 437 7.98 -2.53 29.09
C PRO A 437 6.64 -3.12 28.63
N GLU A 438 6.71 -4.21 27.87
CA GLU A 438 5.57 -5.02 27.46
C GLU A 438 4.90 -5.61 28.70
N ILE A 439 4.00 -4.83 29.31
CA ILE A 439 3.33 -5.18 30.54
C ILE A 439 2.02 -5.88 30.20
N THR A 440 1.90 -7.15 30.59
CA THR A 440 0.68 -7.95 30.46
C THR A 440 -0.56 -7.16 30.88
N TYR A 441 -1.59 -7.12 30.05
CA TYR A 441 -2.89 -6.64 30.48
C TYR A 441 -3.57 -7.71 31.33
N LEU A 442 -4.05 -7.31 32.50
CA LEU A 442 -4.75 -8.16 33.45
C LEU A 442 -6.08 -7.51 33.84
N THR A 443 -7.17 -8.28 33.78
CA THR A 443 -8.48 -7.88 34.32
C THR A 443 -8.74 -8.55 35.69
N PRO A 444 -9.74 -8.12 36.47
CA PRO A 444 -10.08 -8.71 37.78
C PRO A 444 -10.53 -10.17 37.74
N LEU A 445 -10.73 -10.75 36.55
CA LEU A 445 -10.95 -12.19 36.38
C LEU A 445 -9.62 -12.97 36.48
N ASP A 446 -8.50 -12.35 36.12
CA ASP A 446 -7.19 -13.01 36.08
C ASP A 446 -6.63 -13.21 37.50
N PRO A 447 -6.17 -14.43 37.86
CA PRO A 447 -5.56 -14.72 39.16
C PRO A 447 -4.35 -13.85 39.52
N GLU A 448 -3.60 -13.36 38.54
CA GLU A 448 -2.40 -12.51 38.73
C GLU A 448 -2.76 -11.03 38.88
N CYS A 449 -4.01 -10.65 38.65
CA CYS A 449 -4.45 -9.28 38.86
C CYS A 449 -4.38 -8.92 40.36
N HIS A 450 -3.70 -7.83 40.68
CA HIS A 450 -3.56 -7.35 42.06
C HIS A 450 -4.91 -6.98 42.70
N TRP A 451 -5.91 -6.63 41.90
CA TRP A 451 -7.26 -6.30 42.35
C TRP A 451 -8.29 -7.29 41.80
N GLN A 452 -8.62 -8.28 42.61
CA GLN A 452 -9.72 -9.21 42.34
C GLN A 452 -11.00 -8.74 43.03
N ASP A 453 -12.11 -8.83 42.32
CA ASP A 453 -13.45 -8.62 42.87
C ASP A 453 -14.34 -9.83 42.54
N PRO A 454 -14.41 -10.84 43.43
CA PRO A 454 -15.18 -12.07 43.19
C PRO A 454 -16.68 -11.85 42.99
N ASN A 455 -17.23 -10.72 43.45
CA ASN A 455 -18.63 -10.36 43.25
C ASN A 455 -18.81 -9.23 42.22
N GLY A 456 -17.70 -8.84 41.58
CA GLY A 456 -17.66 -7.74 40.63
C GLY A 456 -18.17 -8.13 39.24
N PRO A 457 -18.19 -7.15 38.31
CA PRO A 457 -18.78 -7.31 36.98
C PRO A 457 -18.09 -8.38 36.11
N TRP A 458 -16.87 -8.79 36.45
CA TRP A 458 -16.13 -9.84 35.75
C TRP A 458 -16.47 -11.26 36.23
N ASN A 459 -16.91 -11.41 37.49
CA ASN A 459 -17.00 -12.71 38.16
C ASN A 459 -18.45 -13.14 38.46
N SER A 460 -19.40 -12.21 38.48
CA SER A 460 -20.79 -12.50 38.83
C SER A 460 -21.77 -11.73 37.93
N PRO A 461 -22.52 -12.39 37.02
CA PRO A 461 -22.63 -13.85 36.84
C PRO A 461 -21.37 -14.53 36.28
N GLY A 462 -20.47 -13.76 35.64
CA GLY A 462 -19.23 -14.25 35.07
C GLY A 462 -19.39 -14.88 33.68
N PRO A 463 -18.30 -15.44 33.12
CA PRO A 463 -18.31 -16.04 31.79
C PRO A 463 -19.06 -17.38 31.75
N THR A 464 -19.64 -17.69 30.60
CA THR A 464 -20.29 -18.97 30.29
C THR A 464 -19.30 -20.04 29.86
N ALA A 465 -18.24 -19.66 29.14
CA ALA A 465 -17.22 -20.60 28.64
C ALA A 465 -15.83 -19.95 28.54
N GLY A 466 -14.78 -20.77 28.65
CA GLY A 466 -13.37 -20.38 28.53
C GLY A 466 -12.50 -20.94 29.66
N PRO A 467 -11.21 -20.60 29.72
CA PRO A 467 -10.52 -19.68 28.80
C PRO A 467 -10.30 -20.25 27.40
N PHE A 468 -10.27 -19.34 26.42
CA PHE A 468 -9.77 -19.57 25.07
C PHE A 468 -8.55 -18.68 24.81
N LYS A 469 -7.73 -19.01 23.81
CA LYS A 469 -6.55 -18.22 23.44
C LYS A 469 -6.52 -17.94 21.94
N ALA A 470 -5.96 -16.79 21.56
CA ALA A 470 -5.61 -16.45 20.19
C ALA A 470 -4.25 -15.74 20.18
N ASN A 471 -3.41 -16.05 19.20
CA ASN A 471 -2.11 -15.41 19.01
C ASN A 471 -2.29 -14.35 17.92
N LEU A 472 -2.27 -13.09 18.31
CA LEU A 472 -2.42 -11.94 17.43
C LEU A 472 -1.13 -11.68 16.65
N GLY A 473 -1.26 -11.05 15.48
CA GLY A 473 -0.16 -10.61 14.61
C GLY A 473 0.73 -9.53 15.23
N ASP A 474 0.31 -8.91 16.34
CA ASP A 474 1.15 -7.98 17.12
C ASP A 474 2.17 -8.68 18.03
N GLY A 475 2.29 -10.00 17.92
CA GLY A 475 3.17 -10.82 18.75
C GLY A 475 2.59 -11.14 20.14
N THR A 476 1.32 -10.81 20.42
CA THR A 476 0.68 -11.11 21.71
C THR A 476 -0.26 -12.30 21.68
N THR A 477 -0.40 -12.96 22.82
CA THR A 477 -1.44 -13.95 23.07
C THR A 477 -2.53 -13.31 23.91
N VAL A 478 -3.77 -13.31 23.41
CA VAL A 478 -4.94 -12.92 24.20
C VAL A 478 -5.60 -14.14 24.82
N THR A 479 -6.03 -14.01 26.08
CA THR A 479 -6.93 -14.97 26.73
C THR A 479 -8.31 -14.35 26.86
N TYR A 480 -9.33 -15.03 26.36
CA TYR A 480 -10.69 -14.53 26.31
C TYR A 480 -11.71 -15.58 26.77
N TYR A 481 -12.89 -15.10 27.13
CA TYR A 481 -14.01 -15.91 27.59
C TYR A 481 -15.30 -15.47 26.90
N TRP A 482 -16.24 -16.40 26.78
CA TRP A 482 -17.56 -16.11 26.24
C TRP A 482 -18.51 -15.74 27.35
N TYR A 483 -19.15 -14.57 27.21
CA TYR A 483 -20.19 -14.10 28.11
C TYR A 483 -21.52 -14.13 27.39
N ARG A 484 -22.59 -14.44 28.11
CA ARG A 484 -23.91 -14.00 27.66
C ARG A 484 -23.85 -12.48 27.55
N PHE A 485 -24.37 -11.92 26.47
CA PHE A 485 -24.14 -10.52 26.13
C PHE A 485 -24.42 -9.57 27.32
N VAL A 486 -25.52 -9.75 28.03
CA VAL A 486 -25.86 -8.88 29.18
C VAL A 486 -25.10 -9.15 30.47
N ASP A 487 -24.39 -10.27 30.54
CA ASP A 487 -23.57 -10.66 31.68
C ASP A 487 -22.12 -10.18 31.53
N GLN A 488 -21.79 -9.55 30.39
CA GLN A 488 -20.46 -8.98 30.17
C GLN A 488 -20.17 -7.82 31.15
N PRO A 489 -18.89 -7.56 31.47
CA PRO A 489 -18.53 -6.63 32.55
C PRO A 489 -19.08 -5.21 32.40
N ALA A 490 -19.09 -4.69 31.17
CA ALA A 490 -19.58 -3.33 30.89
C ALA A 490 -21.08 -3.18 31.21
N VAL A 491 -21.90 -4.14 30.80
CA VAL A 491 -23.36 -4.12 31.02
C VAL A 491 -23.69 -4.33 32.50
N ILE A 492 -23.00 -5.24 33.18
CA ILE A 492 -23.17 -5.44 34.63
C ILE A 492 -22.80 -4.17 35.40
N HIS A 493 -21.70 -3.49 35.01
CA HIS A 493 -21.30 -2.24 35.62
C HIS A 493 -22.30 -1.09 35.40
N ALA A 494 -22.93 -1.03 34.23
CA ALA A 494 -23.99 -0.06 33.93
C ALA A 494 -25.22 -0.22 34.82
N ASN A 495 -25.37 -1.35 35.51
CA ASN A 495 -26.42 -1.60 36.51
C ASN A 495 -27.83 -1.30 35.98
N LEU A 496 -28.10 -1.77 34.76
CA LEU A 496 -29.37 -1.54 34.07
C LEU A 496 -30.54 -2.23 34.79
N PRO A 497 -31.74 -1.63 34.80
CA PRO A 497 -32.97 -2.31 35.23
C PRO A 497 -33.18 -3.65 34.52
N GLU A 498 -33.74 -4.64 35.23
CA GLU A 498 -33.87 -6.02 34.73
C GLU A 498 -34.66 -6.13 33.42
N ASP A 499 -35.72 -5.34 33.27
CA ASP A 499 -36.55 -5.30 32.07
C ASP A 499 -35.79 -4.70 30.87
N ILE A 500 -34.99 -3.65 31.10
CA ILE A 500 -34.13 -3.05 30.07
C ILE A 500 -33.03 -4.03 29.66
N ARG A 501 -32.38 -4.67 30.64
CA ARG A 501 -31.37 -5.70 30.39
C ARG A 501 -31.95 -6.87 29.58
N THR A 502 -33.14 -7.35 29.92
CA THR A 502 -33.81 -8.42 29.17
C THR A 502 -34.07 -8.01 27.72
N LYS A 503 -34.56 -6.79 27.48
CA LYS A 503 -34.78 -6.28 26.11
C LYS A 503 -33.47 -6.17 25.34
N LEU A 504 -32.41 -5.66 25.97
CA LEU A 504 -31.09 -5.52 25.38
C LEU A 504 -30.56 -6.89 24.93
N GLN A 505 -30.65 -7.92 25.77
CA GLN A 505 -30.29 -9.29 25.39
C GLN A 505 -31.07 -9.77 24.16
N ASN A 506 -32.40 -9.60 24.16
CA ASN A 506 -33.24 -10.05 23.04
C ASN A 506 -32.90 -9.34 21.73
N ARG A 507 -32.57 -8.04 21.77
CA ARG A 507 -32.15 -7.26 20.60
C ARG A 507 -30.82 -7.75 20.03
N VAL A 508 -29.87 -8.08 20.90
CA VAL A 508 -28.59 -8.67 20.48
C VAL A 508 -28.79 -10.07 19.88
N GLU A 509 -29.66 -10.89 20.46
CA GLU A 509 -30.03 -12.19 19.89
C GLU A 509 -30.64 -12.04 18.49
N LEU A 510 -31.49 -11.01 18.27
CA LEU A 510 -32.01 -10.69 16.94
C LEU A 510 -30.90 -10.31 15.96
N ILE A 511 -29.95 -9.46 16.36
CA ILE A 511 -28.81 -9.10 15.52
C ILE A 511 -28.00 -10.36 15.17
N HIS A 512 -27.52 -11.12 16.16
CA HIS A 512 -26.66 -12.29 15.91
C HIS A 512 -27.34 -13.40 15.08
N ALA A 513 -28.68 -13.47 15.10
CA ALA A 513 -29.43 -14.44 14.34
C ALA A 513 -29.68 -14.03 12.87
N ASN A 514 -29.57 -12.75 12.53
CA ASN A 514 -29.97 -12.23 11.21
C ASN A 514 -28.83 -11.51 10.47
N TRP A 515 -27.78 -11.09 11.18
CA TRP A 515 -26.66 -10.30 10.67
C TRP A 515 -25.36 -11.09 10.81
N SER A 516 -24.55 -11.16 9.75
CA SER A 516 -23.24 -11.81 9.69
C SER A 516 -22.13 -10.78 9.53
N HIS A 517 -20.96 -11.06 10.12
CA HIS A 517 -19.73 -10.28 9.90
C HIS A 517 -19.20 -10.27 8.45
N THR A 518 -19.86 -10.97 7.54
CA THR A 518 -19.53 -11.02 6.10
C THR A 518 -20.58 -10.32 5.24
N ASP A 519 -21.65 -9.79 5.84
CA ASP A 519 -22.67 -9.05 5.09
C ASP A 519 -22.15 -7.65 4.72
N GLU A 520 -22.69 -7.06 3.65
CA GLU A 520 -22.36 -5.69 3.26
C GLU A 520 -23.23 -4.68 4.02
N TYR A 521 -22.64 -4.02 5.02
CA TYR A 521 -23.30 -2.94 5.77
C TYR A 521 -22.95 -1.57 5.21
N LEU A 522 -21.71 -1.39 4.77
CA LEU A 522 -21.18 -0.18 4.17
C LEU A 522 -20.70 -0.54 2.77
N ALA A 523 -20.99 0.30 1.78
CA ALA A 523 -20.42 0.11 0.44
C ALA A 523 -18.88 0.17 0.51
N PRO A 524 -18.15 -0.69 -0.21
CA PRO A 524 -16.68 -0.70 -0.23
C PRO A 524 -16.08 0.65 -0.66
N PRO A 525 -14.77 0.86 -0.45
CA PRO A 525 -14.12 2.06 -0.96
C PRO A 525 -14.23 2.11 -2.50
N ALA A 526 -14.53 3.27 -3.06
CA ALA A 526 -14.69 3.47 -4.49
C ALA A 526 -13.34 3.44 -5.25
N ILE A 527 -12.24 3.74 -4.55
CA ILE A 527 -10.87 3.67 -5.06
C ILE A 527 -9.97 3.15 -3.93
N GLY A 528 -9.04 2.28 -4.30
CA GLY A 528 -8.07 1.65 -3.39
C GLY A 528 -8.60 0.36 -2.78
N LYS A 529 -7.68 -0.46 -2.28
CA LYS A 529 -8.01 -1.74 -1.63
C LYS A 529 -8.57 -1.51 -0.24
N ILE A 530 -9.45 -2.39 0.21
CA ILE A 530 -9.97 -2.39 1.58
C ILE A 530 -8.96 -3.02 2.55
N ALA A 531 -8.80 -2.44 3.74
CA ALA A 531 -7.87 -2.96 4.73
C ALA A 531 -8.34 -4.28 5.35
N THR A 532 -7.41 -5.03 5.91
CA THR A 532 -7.65 -6.31 6.62
C THR A 532 -7.41 -6.14 8.12
N ILE A 533 -8.36 -6.58 8.95
CA ILE A 533 -8.14 -6.69 10.40
C ILE A 533 -7.26 -7.91 10.65
N ASP A 534 -6.48 -7.93 11.73
CA ASP A 534 -5.70 -9.12 12.10
C ASP A 534 -6.59 -10.39 12.05
N PRO A 535 -6.29 -11.37 11.19
CA PRO A 535 -7.12 -12.57 11.04
C PRO A 535 -7.28 -13.35 12.34
N ALA A 536 -6.29 -13.31 13.23
CA ALA A 536 -6.36 -13.98 14.52
C ALA A 536 -7.35 -13.31 15.50
N ALA A 537 -7.79 -12.09 15.22
CA ALA A 537 -8.88 -11.43 15.95
C ALA A 537 -10.26 -11.92 15.52
N ILE A 538 -10.39 -12.62 14.38
CA ILE A 538 -11.64 -13.20 13.92
C ILE A 538 -11.81 -14.60 14.52
N VAL A 539 -12.86 -14.78 15.33
CA VAL A 539 -13.11 -16.02 16.08
C VAL A 539 -14.44 -16.64 15.75
N GLN A 540 -14.48 -17.97 15.86
CA GLN A 540 -15.72 -18.74 15.74
C GLN A 540 -16.35 -18.96 17.12
N PRO A 541 -17.63 -18.65 17.31
CA PRO A 541 -18.35 -18.99 18.52
C PRO A 541 -18.36 -20.49 18.77
N PRO A 542 -18.16 -20.94 20.03
CA PRO A 542 -18.41 -22.32 20.40
C PRO A 542 -19.84 -22.72 20.10
N ALA A 543 -20.04 -24.01 19.82
CA ALA A 543 -21.35 -24.57 19.55
C ALA A 543 -22.37 -24.21 20.66
N GLY A 544 -23.49 -23.60 20.27
CA GLY A 544 -24.55 -23.13 21.17
C GLY A 544 -24.36 -21.72 21.73
N LEU A 545 -23.25 -21.04 21.41
CA LEU A 545 -22.97 -19.65 21.79
C LEU A 545 -22.98 -18.69 20.59
N GLU A 546 -23.48 -19.14 19.44
CA GLU A 546 -23.52 -18.33 18.21
C GLU A 546 -24.45 -17.12 18.34
N ILE A 547 -25.50 -17.20 19.16
CA ILE A 547 -26.53 -16.16 19.27
C ILE A 547 -26.61 -15.64 20.71
N GLY A 548 -26.50 -14.32 20.89
CA GLY A 548 -26.65 -13.67 22.20
C GLY A 548 -25.44 -13.75 23.14
N TYR A 549 -24.28 -14.21 22.66
CA TYR A 549 -23.02 -14.27 23.41
C TYR A 549 -21.91 -13.51 22.69
N VAL A 550 -20.94 -13.01 23.45
CA VAL A 550 -19.80 -12.25 22.94
C VAL A 550 -18.49 -12.69 23.58
N PRO A 551 -17.36 -12.64 22.85
CA PRO A 551 -16.06 -12.92 23.43
C PRO A 551 -15.47 -11.66 24.09
N ILE A 552 -14.99 -11.79 25.33
CA ILE A 552 -14.35 -10.70 26.08
C ILE A 552 -12.91 -11.09 26.43
N VAL A 553 -11.95 -10.25 26.01
CA VAL A 553 -10.54 -10.42 26.35
C VAL A 553 -10.30 -10.05 27.83
N THR A 554 -9.55 -10.90 28.52
CA THR A 554 -9.30 -10.80 29.98
C THR A 554 -7.80 -10.76 30.32
N ARG A 555 -6.96 -11.19 29.37
CA ARG A 555 -5.51 -11.12 29.45
C ARG A 555 -4.93 -10.88 28.06
N GLN A 556 -3.87 -10.09 27.97
CA GLN A 556 -3.04 -9.96 26.77
C GLN A 556 -1.58 -9.91 27.19
N GLU A 557 -0.74 -10.79 26.68
CA GLU A 557 0.67 -10.93 27.05
C GLU A 557 1.54 -11.22 25.83
N LYS A 558 2.85 -10.97 25.92
CA LYS A 558 3.80 -11.35 24.84
C LYS A 558 3.70 -12.85 24.58
N THR A 559 3.58 -13.23 23.32
CA THR A 559 3.62 -14.65 22.91
C THR A 559 5.03 -15.19 23.14
N PRO A 560 5.20 -16.39 23.71
CA PRO A 560 6.50 -17.04 23.76
C PRO A 560 7.09 -17.23 22.36
N ALA A 561 8.39 -16.97 22.21
CA ALA A 561 9.10 -17.12 20.94
C ALA A 561 9.08 -18.57 20.46
N LYS A 562 8.91 -18.74 19.15
CA LYS A 562 8.88 -20.05 18.47
C LYS A 562 9.55 -19.95 17.11
N VAL A 563 10.06 -21.07 16.59
CA VAL A 563 10.62 -21.12 15.23
C VAL A 563 9.50 -21.07 14.20
N ARG A 564 9.55 -20.11 13.27
CA ARG A 564 8.67 -20.02 12.10
C ARG A 564 9.26 -20.85 10.97
N VAL A 565 8.56 -21.93 10.60
CA VAL A 565 9.05 -22.91 9.63
C VAL A 565 8.37 -22.69 8.28
N PHE A 566 9.15 -22.45 7.24
CA PHE A 566 8.70 -22.29 5.87
C PHE A 566 9.20 -23.42 5.00
N VAL A 567 8.34 -24.01 4.19
CA VAL A 567 8.70 -25.11 3.30
C VAL A 567 8.77 -24.60 1.87
N LEU A 568 9.97 -24.64 1.29
CA LEU A 568 10.21 -24.29 -0.11
C LEU A 568 10.33 -25.57 -0.94
N ALA A 569 9.37 -25.83 -1.82
CA ALA A 569 9.28 -27.07 -2.59
C ALA A 569 9.22 -26.82 -4.09
N GLY A 570 9.73 -27.78 -4.86
CA GLY A 570 9.64 -27.73 -6.32
C GLY A 570 10.79 -28.44 -7.02
N GLN A 571 11.09 -28.00 -8.25
CA GLN A 571 12.16 -28.57 -9.06
C GLN A 571 13.44 -27.72 -9.03
N SER A 572 14.28 -27.83 -10.06
CA SER A 572 15.53 -27.09 -10.24
C SER A 572 15.42 -25.58 -10.02
N ASN A 573 14.34 -24.91 -10.42
CA ASN A 573 14.21 -23.46 -10.21
C ASN A 573 14.07 -23.13 -8.71
N MET A 574 13.38 -23.96 -7.93
CA MET A 574 13.43 -23.87 -6.47
C MET A 574 14.81 -24.27 -5.90
N GLN A 575 15.51 -25.24 -6.51
CA GLN A 575 16.88 -25.58 -6.07
C GLN A 575 17.84 -24.41 -6.19
N GLY A 576 17.65 -23.54 -7.18
CA GLY A 576 18.42 -22.32 -7.37
C GLY A 576 19.59 -22.48 -8.32
N TYR A 577 19.47 -21.84 -9.48
CA TYR A 577 20.48 -21.84 -10.55
C TYR A 577 20.90 -20.42 -10.94
N GLY A 578 20.66 -19.42 -10.09
CA GLY A 578 21.16 -18.06 -10.31
C GLY A 578 22.66 -18.01 -10.09
N ALA A 579 23.44 -17.72 -11.13
CA ALA A 579 24.91 -17.79 -11.07
C ALA A 579 25.48 -16.69 -10.18
N ILE A 580 26.40 -17.03 -9.27
CA ILE A 580 27.05 -16.05 -8.39
C ILE A 580 28.15 -15.31 -9.15
N ASP A 581 28.98 -16.06 -9.86
CA ASP A 581 30.16 -15.56 -10.56
C ASP A 581 30.40 -16.39 -11.82
N ASP A 582 31.04 -15.78 -12.82
CA ASP A 582 31.56 -16.45 -14.01
C ASP A 582 32.95 -15.89 -14.34
N VAL A 583 33.84 -16.76 -14.82
CA VAL A 583 35.21 -16.46 -15.25
C VAL A 583 35.24 -15.37 -16.33
N GLU A 584 34.18 -15.24 -17.13
CA GLU A 584 34.06 -14.24 -18.20
C GLU A 584 33.37 -12.93 -17.75
N ASN A 585 32.87 -12.86 -16.51
CA ASN A 585 32.10 -11.74 -15.94
C ASN A 585 30.90 -11.37 -16.83
N ASP A 586 30.15 -12.40 -17.24
CA ASP A 586 28.96 -12.24 -18.07
C ASP A 586 27.85 -11.48 -17.31
N PRO A 587 26.99 -10.75 -18.05
CA PRO A 587 25.88 -10.00 -17.44
C PRO A 587 24.93 -10.91 -16.66
N GLY A 588 24.37 -10.40 -15.56
CA GLY A 588 23.33 -11.08 -14.80
C GLY A 588 23.81 -12.13 -13.80
N THR A 589 25.11 -12.21 -13.52
CA THR A 589 25.64 -12.92 -12.33
C THR A 589 25.39 -12.08 -11.06
N LEU A 590 25.46 -12.68 -9.87
CA LEU A 590 25.31 -11.92 -8.61
C LEU A 590 26.39 -10.82 -8.47
N VAL A 591 27.63 -11.15 -8.82
CA VAL A 591 28.75 -10.20 -8.81
C VAL A 591 28.46 -9.00 -9.73
N ASP A 592 27.94 -9.26 -10.94
CA ASP A 592 27.53 -8.21 -11.88
C ASP A 592 26.39 -7.35 -11.33
N VAL A 593 25.35 -7.97 -10.76
CA VAL A 593 24.22 -7.24 -10.14
C VAL A 593 24.71 -6.28 -9.04
N ILE A 594 25.53 -6.77 -8.10
CA ILE A 594 26.01 -5.98 -6.97
C ILE A 594 27.00 -4.88 -7.41
N GLN A 595 27.82 -5.12 -8.44
CA GLN A 595 28.72 -4.08 -8.98
C GLN A 595 27.98 -2.93 -9.64
N ASN A 596 26.81 -3.21 -10.22
CA ASN A 596 26.02 -2.23 -10.96
C ASN A 596 24.86 -1.65 -10.13
N ASP A 597 24.73 -2.04 -8.86
CA ASP A 597 23.72 -1.52 -7.94
C ASP A 597 24.07 -0.11 -7.43
N VAL A 598 23.82 0.90 -8.27
CA VAL A 598 24.12 2.31 -7.96
C VAL A 598 23.17 2.91 -6.93
N ASN A 599 21.97 2.34 -6.78
CA ASN A 599 20.92 2.84 -5.90
C ASN A 599 20.90 2.13 -4.54
N GLY A 600 21.63 1.03 -4.40
CA GLY A 600 21.67 0.22 -3.17
C GLY A 600 20.44 -0.67 -2.99
N GLU A 601 19.76 -1.04 -4.08
CA GLU A 601 18.57 -1.89 -4.11
C GLU A 601 18.82 -3.30 -3.56
N TRP A 602 20.07 -3.76 -3.54
CA TRP A 602 20.48 -5.09 -3.12
C TRP A 602 21.53 -5.07 -2.00
N SER A 603 21.65 -3.94 -1.32
CA SER A 603 22.67 -3.72 -0.29
C SER A 603 22.57 -4.69 0.89
N GLU A 604 21.38 -5.23 1.18
CA GLU A 604 21.14 -6.24 2.21
C GLU A 604 21.89 -7.56 1.95
N ILE A 605 22.20 -7.88 0.69
CA ILE A 605 22.93 -9.10 0.31
C ILE A 605 24.41 -9.02 0.73
N GLY A 606 24.92 -7.80 0.92
CA GLY A 606 26.31 -7.52 1.28
C GLY A 606 27.21 -7.25 0.08
N GLU A 607 28.52 -7.26 0.32
CA GLU A 607 29.52 -6.86 -0.67
C GLU A 607 30.27 -8.07 -1.24
N ILE A 608 30.87 -7.92 -2.41
CA ILE A 608 31.65 -8.98 -3.05
C ILE A 608 32.81 -9.41 -2.14
N GLY A 609 32.82 -10.70 -1.79
CA GLY A 609 33.79 -11.29 -0.87
C GLY A 609 33.44 -11.16 0.61
N ASN A 610 32.32 -10.49 0.94
CA ASN A 610 31.77 -10.36 2.27
C ASN A 610 30.24 -10.33 2.23
N TRP A 611 29.64 -11.49 1.92
CA TRP A 611 28.20 -11.65 1.87
C TRP A 611 27.56 -11.62 3.25
N THR A 612 26.39 -11.00 3.34
CA THR A 612 25.59 -10.98 4.56
C THR A 612 25.09 -12.39 4.88
N THR A 613 25.22 -12.78 6.15
CA THR A 613 24.60 -13.99 6.69
C THR A 613 23.51 -13.58 7.66
N LEU A 614 22.27 -14.02 7.42
CA LEU A 614 21.14 -13.68 8.28
C LEU A 614 21.27 -14.37 9.64
N GLU A 615 21.30 -13.61 10.74
CA GLU A 615 21.48 -14.17 12.08
C GLU A 615 20.25 -14.96 12.56
N ASN A 616 19.05 -14.54 12.13
CA ASN A 616 17.78 -15.04 12.63
C ASN A 616 17.06 -15.97 11.63
N ALA A 617 17.60 -16.18 10.42
CA ALA A 617 17.08 -17.13 9.43
C ALA A 617 18.05 -18.29 9.14
N SER A 618 17.57 -19.52 9.29
CA SER A 618 18.30 -20.77 9.05
C SER A 618 17.73 -21.55 7.85
N LEU A 619 18.58 -22.34 7.19
CA LEU A 619 18.24 -23.19 6.06
C LEU A 619 18.59 -24.65 6.34
N TYR A 620 17.62 -25.53 6.09
CA TYR A 620 17.81 -26.96 5.89
C TYR A 620 17.65 -27.29 4.40
N PHE A 621 18.70 -27.78 3.75
CA PHE A 621 18.62 -28.20 2.34
C PHE A 621 19.56 -29.38 2.04
N VAL A 622 19.00 -30.48 1.53
CA VAL A 622 19.79 -31.61 1.03
C VAL A 622 20.07 -31.40 -0.47
N ARG A 623 21.33 -31.15 -0.83
CA ARG A 623 21.76 -30.97 -2.23
C ARG A 623 22.93 -31.89 -2.56
N ASN A 624 22.88 -32.61 -3.68
CA ASN A 624 24.02 -33.28 -4.33
C ASN A 624 25.12 -33.86 -3.40
N GLY A 625 24.76 -34.65 -2.39
CA GLY A 625 25.70 -35.31 -1.47
C GLY A 625 26.12 -34.49 -0.24
N GLU A 626 25.56 -33.30 -0.07
CA GLU A 626 25.71 -32.38 1.06
C GLU A 626 24.34 -32.10 1.71
N THR A 627 24.34 -31.78 3.01
CA THR A 627 23.16 -31.24 3.69
C THR A 627 23.55 -29.94 4.37
N ILE A 628 22.95 -28.85 3.91
CA ILE A 628 23.10 -27.51 4.49
C ILE A 628 22.21 -27.46 5.74
N LYS A 629 22.81 -27.03 6.86
CA LYS A 629 22.18 -26.78 8.16
C LYS A 629 22.82 -25.53 8.77
N ALA A 630 22.58 -24.39 8.14
CA ALA A 630 23.29 -23.16 8.44
C ALA A 630 22.36 -21.95 8.26
N ASN A 631 22.79 -20.81 8.79
CA ASN A 631 22.14 -19.54 8.53
C ASN A 631 22.11 -19.22 7.03
N VAL A 632 21.07 -18.50 6.59
CA VAL A 632 20.89 -18.16 5.18
C VAL A 632 21.97 -17.19 4.72
N THR A 633 22.61 -17.50 3.59
CA THR A 633 23.64 -16.68 2.94
C THR A 633 23.80 -17.09 1.47
N VAL A 634 24.51 -16.28 0.69
CA VAL A 634 24.93 -16.59 -0.69
C VAL A 634 25.66 -17.94 -0.79
N GLY A 635 25.42 -18.70 -1.86
CA GLY A 635 26.06 -20.00 -2.15
C GLY A 635 25.27 -21.24 -1.71
N GLN A 636 23.98 -21.07 -1.40
CA GLN A 636 23.09 -22.13 -0.90
C GLN A 636 22.09 -22.65 -1.94
N GLY A 637 22.30 -22.33 -3.23
CA GLY A 637 21.54 -22.86 -4.36
C GLY A 637 21.88 -24.33 -4.69
N ALA A 638 21.63 -24.75 -5.93
CA ALA A 638 21.83 -26.13 -6.38
C ALA A 638 23.28 -26.60 -6.23
N PHE A 639 24.24 -25.68 -6.35
CA PHE A 639 25.65 -25.85 -6.01
C PHE A 639 26.17 -24.60 -5.28
N ALA A 640 27.41 -24.68 -4.76
CA ALA A 640 28.02 -23.58 -4.01
C ALA A 640 28.17 -22.27 -4.80
N ASP A 641 28.23 -22.36 -6.13
CA ASP A 641 28.39 -21.21 -7.04
C ASP A 641 27.04 -20.64 -7.52
N PHE A 642 25.92 -21.10 -6.94
CA PHE A 642 24.57 -20.62 -7.27
C PHE A 642 23.80 -20.17 -6.04
N ILE A 643 22.83 -19.29 -6.29
CA ILE A 643 21.73 -18.98 -5.37
C ILE A 643 20.42 -19.50 -5.93
N GLY A 644 19.45 -19.72 -5.05
CA GLY A 644 18.05 -19.79 -5.43
C GLY A 644 17.22 -18.69 -4.82
N PRO A 645 15.89 -18.78 -4.99
CA PRO A 645 15.00 -17.78 -4.46
C PRO A 645 14.92 -17.78 -2.92
N GLU A 646 15.46 -18.81 -2.26
CA GLU A 646 15.51 -18.88 -0.79
C GLU A 646 16.21 -17.69 -0.15
N LEU A 647 17.17 -17.07 -0.85
CA LEU A 647 17.96 -15.97 -0.31
C LEU A 647 17.05 -14.77 -0.02
N MET A 648 16.45 -14.18 -1.05
CA MET A 648 15.59 -13.00 -0.88
C MET A 648 14.27 -13.33 -0.19
N PHE A 649 13.77 -14.56 -0.34
CA PHE A 649 12.63 -15.01 0.46
C PHE A 649 12.93 -14.94 1.97
N ALA A 650 14.13 -15.36 2.39
CA ALA A 650 14.54 -15.27 3.79
C ALA A 650 14.71 -13.81 4.25
N HIS A 651 15.28 -12.94 3.42
CA HIS A 651 15.44 -11.51 3.74
C HIS A 651 14.09 -10.85 4.05
N GLN A 652 13.07 -11.09 3.22
CA GLN A 652 11.73 -10.52 3.46
C GLN A 652 11.13 -11.00 4.78
N LEU A 653 11.27 -12.30 5.09
CA LEU A 653 10.74 -12.85 6.34
C LEU A 653 11.53 -12.39 7.57
N ASP A 654 12.86 -12.23 7.46
CA ASP A 654 13.72 -11.76 8.55
C ASP A 654 13.45 -10.29 8.90
N GLU A 655 13.09 -9.47 7.92
CA GLU A 655 12.61 -8.11 8.16
C GLU A 655 11.21 -8.08 8.81
N TYR A 656 10.37 -9.08 8.52
CA TYR A 656 9.00 -9.15 9.01
C TYR A 656 8.86 -9.75 10.44
N TYR A 657 9.60 -10.82 10.75
CA TYR A 657 9.50 -11.54 12.02
C TYR A 657 10.64 -11.24 12.98
N GLU A 658 10.31 -11.03 14.27
CA GLU A 658 11.30 -11.11 15.36
C GLU A 658 11.61 -12.55 15.79
N ASP A 659 10.71 -13.50 15.46
CA ASP A 659 10.88 -14.92 15.77
C ASP A 659 11.97 -15.55 14.88
N PRO A 660 12.71 -16.58 15.35
CA PRO A 660 13.64 -17.33 14.52
C PRO A 660 12.95 -18.00 13.34
N ILE A 661 13.56 -17.92 12.15
CA ILE A 661 13.04 -18.48 10.91
C ILE A 661 13.83 -19.72 10.52
N LEU A 662 13.12 -20.77 10.09
CA LEU A 662 13.71 -21.96 9.48
C LEU A 662 13.07 -22.21 8.12
N ILE A 663 13.88 -22.20 7.07
CA ILE A 663 13.49 -22.63 5.73
C ILE A 663 13.88 -24.10 5.57
N ILE A 664 12.91 -24.95 5.26
CA ILE A 664 13.12 -26.35 4.87
C ILE A 664 12.92 -26.44 3.36
N LYS A 665 14.02 -26.57 2.63
CA LYS A 665 14.02 -26.62 1.17
C LYS A 665 14.00 -28.07 0.70
N THR A 666 12.91 -28.44 0.02
CA THR A 666 12.60 -29.78 -0.49
C THR A 666 12.47 -29.73 -2.02
N ALA A 667 13.61 -29.47 -2.67
CA ALA A 667 13.66 -29.22 -4.11
C ALA A 667 14.58 -30.21 -4.82
N TRP A 668 14.10 -30.80 -5.92
CA TRP A 668 14.83 -31.81 -6.68
C TRP A 668 14.71 -31.58 -8.19
N GLY A 669 15.85 -31.45 -8.87
CA GLY A 669 15.92 -31.16 -10.30
C GLY A 669 15.25 -32.22 -11.17
N GLY A 670 14.62 -31.75 -12.24
CA GLY A 670 14.00 -32.59 -13.26
C GLY A 670 12.85 -33.46 -12.74
N LYS A 671 11.98 -32.89 -11.90
CA LYS A 671 10.81 -33.55 -11.32
C LYS A 671 9.52 -32.88 -11.78
N ASN A 672 8.49 -33.66 -12.04
CA ASN A 672 7.16 -33.17 -12.46
C ASN A 672 6.11 -33.34 -11.37
N LEU A 673 5.02 -32.57 -11.48
CA LEU A 673 3.87 -32.69 -10.59
C LEU A 673 3.01 -33.92 -10.92
N ALA A 674 2.93 -34.26 -12.21
CA ALA A 674 2.17 -35.40 -12.72
C ALA A 674 2.56 -36.77 -12.15
N VAL A 675 3.80 -36.99 -11.73
CA VAL A 675 4.32 -38.29 -11.26
C VAL A 675 5.14 -38.15 -9.99
N ASP A 676 6.19 -37.34 -10.00
CA ASP A 676 7.18 -37.32 -8.92
C ASP A 676 6.63 -36.69 -7.63
N PHE A 677 5.86 -35.61 -7.79
CA PHE A 677 5.18 -34.89 -6.70
C PHE A 677 3.67 -35.15 -6.65
N ARG A 678 3.17 -36.16 -7.38
CA ARG A 678 1.73 -36.43 -7.47
C ARG A 678 1.09 -36.54 -6.08
N PRO A 679 0.16 -35.65 -5.71
CA PRO A 679 -0.48 -35.66 -4.40
C PRO A 679 -1.37 -36.89 -4.20
N PRO A 680 -1.57 -37.35 -2.95
CA PRO A 680 -2.35 -38.55 -2.67
C PRO A 680 -3.83 -38.44 -3.11
N SER A 681 -4.45 -37.27 -3.01
CA SER A 681 -5.86 -37.07 -3.38
C SER A 681 -6.09 -36.89 -4.89
N ALA A 682 -5.04 -36.67 -5.68
CA ALA A 682 -5.11 -36.58 -7.14
C ALA A 682 -5.40 -37.91 -7.85
N GLY A 683 -5.44 -39.02 -7.10
CA GLY A 683 -5.61 -40.37 -7.64
C GLY A 683 -4.35 -40.89 -8.34
N GLY A 684 -4.29 -42.22 -8.55
CA GLY A 684 -3.07 -42.88 -9.04
C GLY A 684 -2.11 -43.25 -7.91
N THR A 685 -0.82 -43.41 -8.24
CA THR A 685 0.23 -43.69 -7.23
C THR A 685 0.80 -42.37 -6.73
N THR A 686 0.80 -42.15 -5.41
CA THR A 686 1.42 -40.97 -4.81
C THR A 686 2.90 -40.88 -5.17
N GLY A 687 3.34 -39.67 -5.49
CA GLY A 687 4.71 -39.41 -5.90
C GLY A 687 5.73 -39.67 -4.78
N GLU A 688 6.88 -40.24 -5.14
CA GLU A 688 7.97 -40.51 -4.18
C GLU A 688 8.49 -39.22 -3.54
N PHE A 689 8.57 -38.13 -4.30
CA PHE A 689 9.09 -36.85 -3.82
C PHE A 689 8.07 -36.06 -3.01
N TYR A 690 6.77 -36.29 -3.22
CA TYR A 690 5.73 -35.83 -2.29
C TYR A 690 5.94 -36.44 -0.91
N HIS A 691 6.13 -37.76 -0.83
CA HIS A 691 6.41 -38.43 0.45
C HIS A 691 7.72 -37.97 1.08
N ALA A 692 8.79 -37.84 0.28
CA ALA A 692 10.09 -37.38 0.77
C ALA A 692 10.01 -35.94 1.34
N MET A 693 9.25 -35.05 0.69
CA MET A 693 8.99 -33.70 1.17
C MET A 693 8.32 -33.72 2.55
N ILE A 694 7.15 -34.37 2.69
CA ILE A 694 6.41 -34.42 3.96
C ILE A 694 7.25 -35.07 5.06
N GLN A 695 7.97 -36.15 4.75
CA GLN A 695 8.84 -36.82 5.72
C GLN A 695 9.99 -35.93 6.17
N THR A 696 10.65 -35.21 5.25
CA THR A 696 11.76 -34.30 5.59
C THR A 696 11.28 -33.19 6.52
N VAL A 697 10.11 -32.59 6.23
CA VAL A 697 9.53 -31.54 7.08
C VAL A 697 9.29 -32.07 8.50
N ARG A 698 8.71 -33.27 8.63
CA ARG A 698 8.49 -33.91 9.94
C ARG A 698 9.79 -34.23 10.66
N ASP A 699 10.75 -34.85 9.98
CA ASP A 699 12.02 -35.26 10.57
C ASP A 699 12.81 -34.05 11.11
N VAL A 700 12.88 -32.96 10.35
CA VAL A 700 13.60 -31.76 10.77
C VAL A 700 12.90 -31.08 11.94
N THR A 701 11.57 -30.90 11.85
CA THR A 701 10.80 -30.20 12.89
C THR A 701 10.72 -30.99 14.20
N GLU A 702 10.63 -32.32 14.15
CA GLU A 702 10.66 -33.19 15.34
C GLU A 702 12.05 -33.25 15.99
N ASN A 703 13.12 -32.92 15.26
CA ASN A 703 14.50 -32.98 15.74
C ASN A 703 15.23 -31.62 15.78
N LEU A 704 14.50 -30.51 15.86
CA LEU A 704 15.04 -29.14 15.80
C LEU A 704 16.26 -28.91 16.70
N GLY A 705 16.21 -29.33 17.97
CA GLY A 705 17.33 -29.12 18.90
C GLY A 705 18.62 -29.88 18.52
N THR A 706 18.52 -30.92 17.70
CA THR A 706 19.68 -31.65 17.16
C THR A 706 20.11 -31.09 15.81
N GLU A 707 19.14 -30.76 14.95
CA GLU A 707 19.38 -30.22 13.61
C GLU A 707 19.95 -28.80 13.65
N PHE A 708 19.44 -27.96 14.56
CA PHE A 708 19.85 -26.58 14.79
C PHE A 708 20.02 -26.27 16.29
N PRO A 709 21.13 -26.70 16.93
CA PRO A 709 21.33 -26.55 18.37
C PRO A 709 21.35 -25.10 18.89
N ASN A 710 21.55 -24.12 17.99
CA ASN A 710 21.66 -22.70 18.33
C ASN A 710 20.43 -21.87 17.94
N ILE A 711 19.34 -22.49 17.48
CA ILE A 711 18.13 -21.77 16.99
C ILE A 711 17.29 -21.11 18.10
N GLY A 712 17.75 -21.16 19.36
CA GLY A 712 17.18 -20.44 20.50
C GLY A 712 15.98 -21.10 21.17
N THR A 713 15.07 -21.72 20.41
CA THR A 713 13.88 -22.42 20.93
C THR A 713 13.57 -23.67 20.10
N THR A 714 12.92 -24.68 20.71
CA THR A 714 12.49 -25.90 20.01
C THR A 714 10.98 -25.93 19.74
N ASP A 715 10.23 -24.99 20.31
CA ASP A 715 8.83 -24.80 19.93
C ASP A 715 8.77 -24.20 18.53
N PHE A 716 7.88 -24.69 17.68
CA PHE A 716 7.82 -24.27 16.29
C PHE A 716 6.39 -24.18 15.76
N GLU A 717 6.25 -23.47 14.66
CA GLU A 717 5.05 -23.45 13.84
C GLU A 717 5.43 -23.55 12.36
N ILE A 718 4.77 -24.45 11.63
CA ILE A 718 4.81 -24.42 10.16
C ILE A 718 3.95 -23.24 9.72
N SER A 719 4.60 -22.22 9.15
CA SER A 719 4.06 -20.89 8.89
C SER A 719 3.76 -20.63 7.41
N GLY A 720 4.35 -21.39 6.48
CA GLY A 720 4.02 -21.26 5.06
C GLY A 720 4.62 -22.34 4.18
N PHE A 721 4.06 -22.48 2.98
CA PHE A 721 4.54 -23.38 1.93
C PHE A 721 4.68 -22.62 0.61
N VAL A 722 5.78 -22.83 -0.10
CA VAL A 722 6.06 -22.17 -1.39
C VAL A 722 6.31 -23.23 -2.44
N TRP A 723 5.64 -23.10 -3.58
CA TRP A 723 5.77 -24.00 -4.73
C TRP A 723 6.36 -23.28 -5.93
N PHE A 724 7.51 -23.75 -6.41
CA PHE A 724 8.11 -23.27 -7.66
C PHE A 724 8.58 -24.43 -8.56
N GLN A 725 7.69 -24.82 -9.47
CA GLN A 725 7.85 -25.94 -10.39
C GLN A 725 7.02 -25.71 -11.65
N GLY A 726 7.23 -26.49 -12.71
CA GLY A 726 6.33 -26.53 -13.86
C GLY A 726 7.01 -27.03 -15.14
N TRP A 727 8.26 -26.62 -15.37
CA TRP A 727 9.01 -26.95 -16.60
C TRP A 727 8.87 -28.40 -17.08
N ASN A 728 9.03 -29.37 -16.18
CA ASN A 728 9.04 -30.79 -16.55
C ASN A 728 7.65 -31.40 -16.81
N ASP A 729 6.57 -30.70 -16.49
CA ASP A 729 5.21 -31.14 -16.84
C ASP A 729 4.91 -30.89 -18.33
N GLY A 730 5.76 -30.12 -19.04
CA GLY A 730 5.74 -30.03 -20.51
C GLY A 730 6.13 -31.32 -21.24
N ALA A 731 6.54 -32.37 -20.53
CA ALA A 731 6.99 -33.62 -21.12
C ALA A 731 5.88 -34.41 -21.84
N SER A 732 4.61 -34.12 -21.58
CA SER A 732 3.46 -34.76 -22.22
C SER A 732 2.22 -33.89 -22.13
N ASP A 733 1.39 -33.91 -23.17
CA ASP A 733 0.05 -33.29 -23.16
C ASP A 733 -0.81 -33.79 -21.99
N ASP A 734 -0.68 -35.07 -21.59
CA ASP A 734 -1.42 -35.62 -20.46
C ASP A 734 -1.02 -34.94 -19.15
N PHE A 735 0.26 -34.64 -18.96
CA PHE A 735 0.78 -33.96 -17.75
C PHE A 735 0.31 -32.50 -17.70
N LEU A 736 0.37 -31.81 -18.84
CA LEU A 736 -0.15 -30.45 -18.99
C LEU A 736 -1.65 -30.37 -18.65
N ASN A 737 -2.44 -31.31 -19.16
CA ASN A 737 -3.90 -31.34 -18.96
C ASN A 737 -4.33 -31.61 -17.51
N GLU A 738 -3.51 -32.29 -16.71
CA GLU A 738 -3.82 -32.58 -15.30
C GLU A 738 -3.14 -31.63 -14.30
N TYR A 739 -2.29 -30.72 -14.76
CA TYR A 739 -1.45 -29.89 -13.89
C TYR A 739 -2.25 -29.06 -12.88
N GLU A 740 -3.29 -28.34 -13.35
CA GLU A 740 -4.14 -27.51 -12.48
C GLU A 740 -4.82 -28.34 -11.38
N SER A 741 -5.43 -29.46 -11.76
CA SER A 741 -6.07 -30.37 -10.81
C SER A 741 -5.07 -30.90 -9.79
N ASN A 742 -3.90 -31.35 -10.25
CA ASN A 742 -2.85 -31.86 -9.36
C ASN A 742 -2.34 -30.76 -8.42
N LEU A 743 -2.20 -29.53 -8.89
CA LEU A 743 -1.75 -28.41 -8.07
C LEU A 743 -2.77 -28.06 -6.99
N HIS A 744 -4.06 -28.04 -7.33
CA HIS A 744 -5.14 -27.91 -6.35
C HIS A 744 -5.08 -29.01 -5.28
N HIS A 745 -4.86 -30.27 -5.69
CA HIS A 745 -4.68 -31.38 -4.74
C HIS A 745 -3.42 -31.22 -3.88
N LEU A 746 -2.32 -30.72 -4.45
CA LEU A 746 -1.05 -30.50 -3.74
C LEU A 746 -1.25 -29.53 -2.58
N VAL A 747 -1.87 -28.38 -2.85
CA VAL A 747 -2.17 -27.34 -1.84
C VAL A 747 -2.94 -27.94 -0.67
N ASN A 748 -4.03 -28.65 -0.95
CA ASN A 748 -4.92 -29.21 0.07
C ASN A 748 -4.29 -30.40 0.82
N ASP A 749 -3.57 -31.28 0.13
CA ASP A 749 -2.95 -32.44 0.75
C ASP A 749 -1.76 -32.04 1.64
N VAL A 750 -0.95 -31.06 1.25
CA VAL A 750 0.12 -30.51 2.11
C VAL A 750 -0.46 -29.92 3.39
N ARG A 751 -1.54 -29.13 3.29
CA ARG A 751 -2.27 -28.60 4.46
C ARG A 751 -2.75 -29.71 5.40
N ASN A 752 -3.37 -30.75 4.83
CA ASN A 752 -3.87 -31.89 5.59
C ASN A 752 -2.74 -32.69 6.25
N ASP A 753 -1.70 -33.04 5.49
CA ASP A 753 -0.59 -33.87 5.97
C ASP A 753 0.32 -33.14 6.97
N LEU A 754 0.38 -31.81 6.93
CA LEU A 754 1.08 -31.01 7.94
C LEU A 754 0.16 -30.59 9.10
N GLY A 755 -1.12 -30.95 9.07
CA GLY A 755 -2.10 -30.64 10.13
C GLY A 755 -2.40 -29.15 10.27
N LYS A 756 -2.32 -28.40 9.16
CA LYS A 756 -2.49 -26.95 9.09
C LYS A 756 -3.47 -26.62 7.94
N PRO A 757 -4.80 -26.68 8.18
CA PRO A 757 -5.80 -26.49 7.12
C PRO A 757 -5.73 -25.10 6.46
N ASP A 758 -5.30 -24.08 7.20
CA ASP A 758 -5.22 -22.69 6.72
C ASP A 758 -3.75 -22.26 6.48
N LEU A 759 -2.85 -23.22 6.19
CA LEU A 759 -1.44 -22.91 5.91
C LEU A 759 -1.35 -21.93 4.73
N PRO A 760 -0.68 -20.77 4.88
CA PRO A 760 -0.38 -19.88 3.75
C PRO A 760 0.42 -20.60 2.66
N VAL A 761 0.02 -20.43 1.40
CA VAL A 761 0.69 -21.03 0.24
C VAL A 761 1.01 -19.97 -0.80
N VAL A 762 2.22 -19.98 -1.35
CA VAL A 762 2.61 -19.13 -2.50
C VAL A 762 3.02 -19.99 -3.67
N ILE A 763 2.53 -19.65 -4.86
CA ILE A 763 2.79 -20.37 -6.10
C ILE A 763 3.48 -19.42 -7.08
N ALA A 764 4.74 -19.72 -7.42
CA ALA A 764 5.45 -18.97 -8.45
C ALA A 764 5.21 -19.56 -9.85
N SER A 765 4.95 -18.67 -10.81
CA SER A 765 4.60 -19.02 -12.18
C SER A 765 5.78 -19.60 -12.97
N SER A 766 5.47 -20.39 -14.00
CA SER A 766 6.45 -20.83 -15.01
C SER A 766 6.61 -19.77 -16.09
N GLY A 767 7.22 -18.64 -15.74
CA GLY A 767 7.36 -17.46 -16.61
C GLY A 767 8.55 -17.47 -17.58
N GLN A 768 9.07 -18.64 -17.94
CA GLN A 768 10.20 -18.71 -18.89
C GLN A 768 9.80 -18.11 -20.24
N GLY A 769 10.70 -17.34 -20.85
CA GLY A 769 10.43 -16.61 -22.10
C GLY A 769 9.81 -15.23 -21.89
N GLY A 770 9.46 -14.86 -20.65
CA GLY A 770 8.89 -13.55 -20.35
C GLY A 770 7.57 -13.30 -21.07
N PHE A 771 7.37 -12.08 -21.55
CA PHE A 771 6.20 -11.67 -22.33
C PHE A 771 6.37 -11.85 -23.85
N GLU A 772 7.56 -12.22 -24.32
CA GLU A 772 7.83 -12.31 -25.75
C GLU A 772 7.13 -13.52 -26.38
N ALA A 773 6.54 -13.31 -27.55
CA ALA A 773 6.01 -14.38 -28.37
C ALA A 773 7.15 -15.29 -28.85
N THR A 774 7.06 -16.57 -28.52
CA THR A 774 8.06 -17.58 -28.85
C THR A 774 7.51 -18.63 -29.82
N ASN A 775 8.38 -19.19 -30.67
CA ASN A 775 8.06 -20.35 -31.52
C ASN A 775 8.42 -21.69 -30.83
N ASP A 776 9.00 -21.64 -29.63
CA ASP A 776 9.30 -22.83 -28.85
C ASP A 776 8.01 -23.35 -28.19
N LEU A 777 7.49 -24.47 -28.69
CA LEU A 777 6.28 -25.11 -28.21
C LEU A 777 6.35 -25.48 -26.71
N TRP A 778 7.54 -25.77 -26.19
CA TRP A 778 7.70 -26.09 -24.77
C TRP A 778 7.49 -24.85 -23.91
N VAL A 779 8.10 -23.73 -24.31
CA VAL A 779 7.95 -22.45 -23.63
C VAL A 779 6.51 -21.95 -23.72
N GLN A 780 5.87 -22.09 -24.89
CA GLN A 780 4.43 -21.81 -25.03
C GLN A 780 3.57 -22.64 -24.06
N SER A 781 3.89 -23.92 -23.87
CA SER A 781 3.17 -24.79 -22.93
C SER A 781 3.33 -24.30 -21.49
N MET A 782 4.52 -23.81 -21.13
CA MET A 782 4.74 -23.22 -19.80
C MET A 782 3.95 -21.92 -19.62
N GLN A 783 4.02 -21.00 -20.57
CA GLN A 783 3.36 -19.70 -20.50
C GLN A 783 1.83 -19.79 -20.55
N ASN A 784 1.28 -20.65 -21.42
CA ASN A 784 -0.14 -20.64 -21.76
C ASN A 784 -0.96 -21.72 -21.03
N ILE A 785 -0.30 -22.71 -20.42
CA ILE A 785 -1.01 -23.80 -19.73
C ILE A 785 -0.56 -23.88 -18.28
N VAL A 786 0.73 -24.11 -18.04
CA VAL A 786 1.23 -24.32 -16.67
C VAL A 786 1.12 -23.04 -15.84
N SER A 787 1.58 -21.90 -16.35
CA SER A 787 1.49 -20.61 -15.67
C SER A 787 0.05 -20.20 -15.40
N VAL A 788 -0.86 -20.43 -16.34
CA VAL A 788 -2.30 -20.14 -16.18
C VAL A 788 -2.92 -21.04 -15.11
N ALA A 789 -2.57 -22.32 -15.09
CA ALA A 789 -3.00 -23.23 -14.03
C ALA A 789 -2.45 -22.84 -12.65
N GLN A 790 -1.22 -22.32 -12.60
CA GLN A 790 -0.61 -21.82 -11.37
C GLN A 790 -1.32 -20.60 -10.83
N GLU A 791 -1.69 -19.68 -11.72
CA GLU A 791 -2.50 -18.50 -11.41
C GLU A 791 -3.90 -18.90 -10.95
N ASN A 792 -4.62 -19.74 -11.71
CA ASN A 792 -5.97 -20.20 -11.34
C ASN A 792 -6.05 -20.80 -9.93
N VAL A 793 -5.04 -21.57 -9.51
CA VAL A 793 -4.97 -22.12 -8.15
C VAL A 793 -4.44 -21.08 -7.17
N GLY A 794 -3.40 -20.34 -7.55
CA GLY A 794 -2.72 -19.31 -6.78
C GLY A 794 -3.62 -18.14 -6.40
N CYS A 795 -4.67 -17.91 -7.17
CA CYS A 795 -5.58 -16.77 -7.10
C CYS A 795 -7.00 -17.17 -6.70
N ASN A 796 -7.22 -18.39 -6.22
CA ASN A 796 -8.56 -18.85 -5.90
C ASN A 796 -9.05 -18.35 -4.52
N ASP A 797 -9.39 -17.08 -4.46
CA ASP A 797 -9.85 -16.42 -3.22
C ASP A 797 -11.21 -16.92 -2.75
N THR A 798 -12.06 -17.41 -3.66
CA THR A 798 -13.35 -18.01 -3.29
C THR A 798 -13.17 -19.25 -2.41
N ILE A 799 -12.11 -20.04 -2.66
CA ILE A 799 -11.81 -21.24 -1.88
C ILE A 799 -10.90 -20.91 -0.68
N TYR A 800 -9.93 -20.01 -0.87
CA TYR A 800 -8.83 -19.85 0.07
C TYR A 800 -8.79 -18.52 0.84
N GLY A 801 -9.59 -17.52 0.46
CA GLY A 801 -9.74 -16.27 1.21
C GLY A 801 -8.43 -15.53 1.49
N GLY A 802 -7.60 -15.28 0.47
CA GLY A 802 -6.33 -14.57 0.61
C GLY A 802 -5.21 -15.34 1.31
N LYS A 803 -5.36 -16.66 1.52
CA LYS A 803 -4.33 -17.57 2.08
C LYS A 803 -3.48 -18.28 1.03
N VAL A 804 -3.80 -18.12 -0.24
CA VAL A 804 -3.02 -18.66 -1.35
C VAL A 804 -2.71 -17.47 -2.25
N GLY A 805 -1.43 -17.29 -2.56
CA GLY A 805 -0.94 -16.20 -3.40
C GLY A 805 -0.21 -16.71 -4.64
N PHE A 806 -0.11 -15.83 -5.62
CA PHE A 806 0.53 -16.09 -6.91
C PHE A 806 1.63 -15.07 -7.18
N VAL A 807 2.77 -15.55 -7.69
CA VAL A 807 3.86 -14.68 -8.15
C VAL A 807 4.09 -14.92 -9.62
N ASP A 808 3.77 -13.91 -10.45
CA ASP A 808 4.15 -13.97 -11.86
C ASP A 808 5.64 -13.69 -12.03
N THR A 809 6.37 -14.66 -12.56
CA THR A 809 7.81 -14.56 -12.80
C THR A 809 8.15 -14.05 -14.21
N LYS A 810 7.17 -13.88 -15.11
CA LYS A 810 7.40 -13.34 -16.46
C LYS A 810 8.09 -11.97 -16.45
N PRO A 811 7.73 -11.00 -15.58
CA PRO A 811 8.42 -9.70 -15.50
C PRO A 811 9.89 -9.82 -15.13
N PHE A 812 10.28 -10.89 -14.44
CA PHE A 812 11.65 -11.07 -13.96
C PHE A 812 12.53 -11.80 -14.97
N TYR A 813 11.96 -12.33 -16.06
CA TYR A 813 12.72 -13.07 -17.07
C TYR A 813 13.64 -12.14 -17.87
N LEU A 814 14.93 -12.46 -17.88
CA LEU A 814 15.93 -11.76 -18.69
C LEU A 814 16.43 -12.64 -19.85
N ASN A 815 16.52 -12.01 -21.02
CA ASN A 815 17.00 -12.66 -22.23
C ASN A 815 18.47 -13.07 -22.13
N LEU A 816 18.88 -13.97 -23.02
CA LEU A 816 20.25 -14.52 -23.05
C LEU A 816 21.33 -13.44 -23.16
N SER A 817 21.06 -12.32 -23.85
CA SER A 817 22.02 -11.21 -23.98
C SER A 817 22.36 -10.51 -22.66
N ALA A 818 21.51 -10.68 -21.64
CA ALA A 818 21.67 -10.10 -20.32
C ALA A 818 21.89 -11.18 -19.25
N SER A 819 22.31 -12.38 -19.64
CA SER A 819 22.37 -13.55 -18.76
C SER A 819 23.64 -14.40 -18.99
N PRO A 820 24.11 -15.13 -17.96
CA PRO A 820 25.39 -15.85 -18.02
C PRO A 820 25.34 -17.17 -18.79
N ALA A 821 24.15 -17.78 -18.97
CA ALA A 821 24.06 -19.07 -19.64
C ALA A 821 22.83 -19.21 -20.53
N ASN A 822 22.98 -19.97 -21.63
CA ASN A 822 21.84 -20.38 -22.45
C ASN A 822 21.09 -21.56 -21.79
N ALA A 823 20.34 -21.23 -20.74
CA ALA A 823 19.62 -22.18 -19.89
C ALA A 823 18.20 -21.68 -19.62
N ILE A 824 17.39 -21.49 -20.67
CA ILE A 824 16.03 -20.92 -20.55
C ILE A 824 15.15 -21.61 -19.48
N HIS A 825 15.28 -22.93 -19.34
CA HIS A 825 14.61 -23.74 -18.32
C HIS A 825 14.96 -23.37 -16.86
N HIS A 826 16.07 -22.64 -16.67
CA HIS A 826 16.56 -22.05 -15.42
C HIS A 826 16.66 -20.52 -15.52
N PHE A 827 15.82 -19.88 -16.34
CA PHE A 827 15.84 -18.43 -16.54
C PHE A 827 17.23 -17.93 -16.96
N ASN A 828 17.90 -18.66 -17.84
CA ASN A 828 19.23 -18.36 -18.35
C ASN A 828 20.32 -18.27 -17.25
N ASN A 829 20.08 -18.91 -16.10
CA ASN A 829 20.89 -18.80 -14.88
C ASN A 829 21.06 -17.35 -14.39
N ASN A 830 20.13 -16.46 -14.76
CA ASN A 830 20.19 -15.06 -14.40
C ASN A 830 19.90 -14.87 -12.92
N CYS A 831 20.87 -14.34 -12.18
CA CYS A 831 20.78 -14.14 -10.74
C CYS A 831 19.68 -13.12 -10.36
N LEU A 832 19.58 -12.01 -11.09
CA LEU A 832 18.57 -10.97 -10.82
C LEU A 832 17.15 -11.53 -10.91
N THR A 833 16.89 -12.44 -11.87
CA THR A 833 15.61 -13.15 -11.94
C THR A 833 15.30 -13.93 -10.65
N PHE A 834 16.28 -14.65 -10.09
CA PHE A 834 16.09 -15.41 -8.85
C PHE A 834 15.95 -14.51 -7.61
N LEU A 835 16.69 -13.39 -7.56
CA LEU A 835 16.56 -12.39 -6.49
C LEU A 835 15.16 -11.79 -6.48
N ASN A 836 14.69 -11.29 -7.63
CA ASN A 836 13.35 -10.72 -7.79
C ASN A 836 12.26 -11.76 -7.49
N THR A 837 12.41 -12.99 -7.99
CA THR A 837 11.45 -14.07 -7.71
C THR A 837 11.41 -14.40 -6.21
N GLY A 838 12.57 -14.48 -5.54
CA GLY A 838 12.66 -14.72 -4.11
C GLY A 838 12.02 -13.60 -3.27
N LYS A 839 12.30 -12.35 -3.65
CA LYS A 839 11.71 -11.15 -3.03
C LYS A 839 10.20 -11.18 -3.17
N ALA A 840 9.69 -11.33 -4.39
CA ALA A 840 8.25 -11.37 -4.68
C ALA A 840 7.54 -12.53 -3.95
N MET A 841 8.15 -13.72 -3.88
CA MET A 841 7.57 -14.82 -3.08
C MET A 841 7.57 -14.55 -1.58
N GLY A 842 8.56 -13.81 -1.07
CA GLY A 842 8.61 -13.39 0.34
C GLY A 842 7.51 -12.37 0.65
N ASP A 843 7.37 -11.36 -0.21
CA ASP A 843 6.35 -10.32 -0.13
C ASP A 843 4.94 -10.95 -0.18
N GLU A 844 4.69 -11.83 -1.16
CA GLU A 844 3.42 -12.53 -1.32
C GLU A 844 3.12 -13.48 -0.14
N MET A 845 4.14 -14.12 0.43
CA MET A 845 3.98 -14.96 1.62
C MET A 845 3.55 -14.13 2.83
N ILE A 846 4.13 -12.94 2.99
CA ILE A 846 3.75 -11.98 4.04
C ILE A 846 2.30 -11.52 3.84
N LEU A 847 1.84 -11.32 2.61
CA LEU A 847 0.42 -11.08 2.31
C LEU A 847 -0.45 -12.28 2.68
N ALA A 848 -0.07 -13.51 2.29
CA ALA A 848 -0.84 -14.72 2.55
C ALA A 848 -0.94 -15.06 4.06
N ILE A 849 0.10 -14.77 4.84
CA ILE A 849 0.08 -14.89 6.31
C ILE A 849 -0.99 -13.98 6.93
N ASN A 850 -1.22 -12.82 6.32
CA ASN A 850 -2.13 -11.78 6.81
C ASN A 850 -3.52 -11.81 6.15
N ASP A 851 -3.83 -12.85 5.36
CA ASP A 851 -5.09 -13.01 4.61
C ASP A 851 -5.26 -11.87 3.61
N MET A 852 -4.17 -11.52 2.93
CA MET A 852 -4.08 -10.40 2.00
C MET A 852 -3.55 -10.81 0.62
N ALA A 853 -3.25 -12.09 0.39
CA ALA A 853 -2.79 -12.58 -0.92
C ALA A 853 -3.95 -12.73 -1.91
N PHE A 854 -4.78 -11.68 -2.00
CA PHE A 854 -5.80 -11.61 -3.01
C PHE A 854 -5.10 -11.28 -4.33
N CYS A 855 -5.12 -12.19 -5.28
CA CYS A 855 -4.60 -11.92 -6.63
C CYS A 855 -5.39 -10.85 -7.37
N TYR A 856 -6.54 -10.48 -6.83
CA TYR A 856 -7.40 -9.47 -7.35
C TYR A 856 -7.28 -8.20 -6.49
N GLU A 857 -6.76 -7.13 -7.09
CA GLU A 857 -7.69 -5.99 -7.20
C GLU A 857 -8.82 -6.50 -8.06
N ASP A 858 -10.05 -6.23 -7.64
CA ASP A 858 -11.21 -6.59 -8.40
C ASP A 858 -11.05 -6.09 -9.85
N CYS A 859 -10.62 -6.97 -10.76
CA CYS A 859 -11.07 -6.90 -12.15
C CYS A 859 -12.59 -7.17 -12.21
N GLY A 860 -13.21 -7.49 -11.05
CA GLY A 860 -14.63 -7.51 -10.79
C GLY A 860 -15.18 -6.23 -10.15
N GLU A 861 -14.50 -5.10 -10.24
CA GLU A 861 -15.22 -3.93 -10.76
C GLU A 861 -14.70 -3.75 -12.19
N PRO A 862 -15.52 -4.11 -13.21
CA PRO A 862 -15.40 -3.44 -14.50
C PRO A 862 -15.20 -1.97 -14.21
N VAL A 863 -14.42 -1.28 -15.03
CA VAL A 863 -14.64 0.16 -15.17
C VAL A 863 -16.17 0.32 -15.24
N SER A 864 -16.77 0.96 -14.23
CA SER A 864 -18.23 1.01 -14.01
C SER A 864 -18.93 1.13 -15.35
N PRO A 865 -20.11 0.52 -15.62
CA PRO A 865 -20.80 0.50 -16.93
C PRO A 865 -21.18 1.89 -17.50
N GLY A 866 -20.57 2.94 -16.98
CA GLY A 866 -20.50 4.27 -17.52
C GLY A 866 -19.09 4.85 -17.67
N ILE A 867 -17.96 4.12 -17.71
CA ILE A 867 -16.65 4.73 -18.04
C ILE A 867 -15.90 3.99 -19.18
N VAL A 868 -15.42 4.75 -20.18
CA VAL A 868 -14.77 4.29 -21.43
C VAL A 868 -13.52 5.13 -21.74
N SER A 869 -12.69 4.70 -22.69
CA SER A 869 -11.49 5.43 -23.13
C SER A 869 -11.35 5.50 -24.67
N ILE A 870 -10.57 6.46 -25.17
CA ILE A 870 -10.30 6.65 -26.62
C ILE A 870 -8.90 7.23 -26.84
N GLY A 871 -8.18 6.73 -27.84
CA GLY A 871 -6.80 7.16 -28.08
C GLY A 871 -6.17 6.57 -29.33
N ASN A 872 -4.85 6.75 -29.41
CA ASN A 872 -3.83 5.96 -30.12
C ASN A 872 -2.67 6.87 -30.48
N ARG A 873 -2.39 7.18 -31.76
CA ARG A 873 -1.13 7.79 -32.17
C ARG A 873 -1.26 8.95 -33.16
N VAL A 874 -0.39 9.94 -32.99
CA VAL A 874 -0.08 10.95 -34.02
C VAL A 874 1.26 10.62 -34.64
N TRP A 875 1.32 10.41 -35.96
CA TRP A 875 2.54 9.95 -36.63
C TRP A 875 2.91 10.75 -37.87
N ASN A 876 4.19 10.64 -38.24
CA ASN A 876 4.75 11.24 -39.43
C ASN A 876 4.68 10.24 -40.60
N ASP A 877 3.65 10.41 -41.41
CA ASP A 877 3.39 9.63 -42.60
C ASP A 877 4.38 10.02 -43.72
N LEU A 878 5.42 9.21 -43.85
CA LEU A 878 6.56 9.48 -44.71
C LEU A 878 6.22 9.22 -46.17
N ASN A 879 5.36 8.24 -46.44
CA ASN A 879 5.03 7.76 -47.78
C ASN A 879 3.72 8.38 -48.33
N ARG A 880 2.93 9.02 -47.46
CA ARG A 880 1.66 9.70 -47.68
C ARG A 880 0.51 8.80 -48.09
N ASP A 881 0.50 7.56 -47.64
CA ASP A 881 -0.57 6.61 -47.94
C ASP A 881 -1.68 6.57 -46.88
N GLY A 882 -1.49 7.28 -45.75
CA GLY A 882 -2.47 7.37 -44.68
C GLY A 882 -2.52 6.13 -43.79
N ILE A 883 -1.51 5.26 -43.86
CA ILE A 883 -1.36 4.07 -43.03
C ILE A 883 -0.12 4.25 -42.15
N ASN A 884 -0.22 3.97 -40.85
CA ASN A 884 0.92 3.97 -39.93
C ASN A 884 1.79 2.72 -40.15
N ASP A 885 2.78 2.83 -41.05
CA ASP A 885 3.74 1.77 -41.33
C ASP A 885 4.76 1.58 -40.18
N PRO A 886 5.31 0.37 -39.93
CA PRO A 886 6.28 0.13 -38.84
C PRO A 886 7.56 0.99 -38.87
N ASP A 887 7.92 1.56 -40.02
CA ASP A 887 9.09 2.43 -40.19
C ASP A 887 8.75 3.94 -40.03
N GLU A 888 7.50 4.28 -39.71
CA GLU A 888 7.03 5.65 -39.56
C GLU A 888 7.04 6.12 -38.10
N PRO A 889 7.71 7.26 -37.81
CA PRO A 889 7.88 7.73 -36.45
C PRO A 889 6.66 8.50 -35.95
N GLY A 890 6.37 8.39 -34.65
CA GLY A 890 5.41 9.25 -33.97
C GLY A 890 5.86 10.71 -33.93
N ILE A 891 4.89 11.61 -33.73
CA ILE A 891 5.15 13.04 -33.55
C ILE A 891 4.88 13.40 -32.08
N PRO A 892 5.93 13.71 -31.30
CA PRO A 892 5.79 14.05 -29.90
C PRO A 892 5.32 15.49 -29.67
N GLY A 893 4.65 15.72 -28.54
CA GLY A 893 4.27 17.06 -28.09
C GLY A 893 3.00 17.64 -28.73
N VAL A 894 2.30 16.90 -29.59
CA VAL A 894 1.08 17.34 -30.28
C VAL A 894 -0.07 17.45 -29.27
N SER A 895 -0.71 18.61 -29.19
CA SER A 895 -1.88 18.82 -28.33
C SER A 895 -3.18 18.36 -29.00
N LEU A 896 -3.94 17.50 -28.33
CA LEU A 896 -5.26 17.04 -28.74
C LEU A 896 -6.33 17.45 -27.73
N VAL A 897 -7.56 17.67 -28.18
CA VAL A 897 -8.73 17.93 -27.33
C VAL A 897 -9.88 17.01 -27.71
N ILE A 898 -10.76 16.72 -26.75
CA ILE A 898 -11.94 15.88 -26.98
C ILE A 898 -13.23 16.61 -26.60
N TRP A 899 -14.28 16.37 -27.37
CA TRP A 899 -15.62 16.89 -27.14
C TRP A 899 -16.66 15.78 -27.28
N SER A 900 -17.70 15.79 -26.45
CA SER A 900 -18.87 14.91 -26.61
C SER A 900 -19.89 15.50 -27.58
N ASP A 901 -20.60 14.65 -28.30
CA ASP A 901 -21.86 14.93 -28.99
C ASP A 901 -23.00 14.29 -28.17
N SER A 902 -23.57 15.06 -27.24
CA SER A 902 -24.54 14.54 -26.27
C SER A 902 -25.96 14.46 -26.82
N ASP A 903 -26.28 15.18 -27.90
CA ASP A 903 -27.61 15.19 -28.50
C ASP A 903 -27.74 14.30 -29.76
N GLY A 904 -26.61 13.78 -30.25
CA GLY A 904 -26.53 12.81 -31.33
C GLY A 904 -26.89 13.39 -32.68
N ASP A 905 -26.63 14.69 -32.89
CA ASP A 905 -26.91 15.41 -34.14
C ASP A 905 -25.73 15.45 -35.12
N ASP A 906 -24.67 14.71 -34.80
CA ASP A 906 -23.39 14.64 -35.49
C ASP A 906 -22.55 15.94 -35.37
N ILE A 907 -22.77 16.76 -34.34
CA ILE A 907 -22.05 18.02 -34.08
C ILE A 907 -21.52 18.05 -32.62
N PRO A 908 -20.21 18.29 -32.39
CA PRO A 908 -19.66 18.40 -31.05
C PRO A 908 -20.24 19.55 -30.22
N ASP A 909 -20.67 19.25 -28.99
CA ASP A 909 -21.29 20.21 -28.08
C ASP A 909 -20.25 21.05 -27.33
N TRP A 910 -20.34 22.38 -27.39
CA TRP A 910 -19.42 23.28 -26.68
C TRP A 910 -19.47 23.18 -25.14
N GLN A 911 -20.41 22.45 -24.56
CA GLN A 911 -20.49 22.13 -23.12
C GLN A 911 -19.89 20.76 -22.78
N GLY A 912 -19.59 19.95 -23.79
CA GLY A 912 -19.08 18.58 -23.72
C GLY A 912 -17.56 18.47 -23.71
N PHE A 913 -16.85 19.50 -23.24
CA PHE A 913 -15.38 19.51 -23.25
C PHE A 913 -14.83 18.42 -22.31
N GLY A 914 -14.12 17.44 -22.86
CA GLY A 914 -13.57 16.30 -22.10
C GLY A 914 -12.07 16.40 -21.78
N GLY A 915 -11.40 17.50 -22.15
CA GLY A 915 -10.02 17.79 -21.74
C GLY A 915 -9.03 17.95 -22.89
N VAL A 916 -7.75 18.16 -22.51
CA VAL A 916 -6.60 18.25 -23.43
C VAL A 916 -5.61 17.12 -23.10
N ARG A 917 -4.99 16.53 -24.13
CA ARG A 917 -3.88 15.57 -24.03
C ARG A 917 -2.73 16.00 -24.93
N VAL A 918 -1.52 15.59 -24.59
CA VAL A 918 -0.31 15.89 -25.36
C VAL A 918 0.37 14.57 -25.70
N THR A 919 0.80 14.38 -26.95
CA THR A 919 1.44 13.13 -27.36
C THR A 919 2.79 12.92 -26.69
N ASP A 920 3.09 11.67 -26.34
CA ASP A 920 4.38 11.25 -25.77
C ASP A 920 5.52 11.21 -26.81
N GLU A 921 6.71 10.76 -26.40
CA GLU A 921 7.89 10.67 -27.28
C GLU A 921 7.70 9.80 -28.53
N ASN A 922 6.76 8.84 -28.47
CA ASN A 922 6.43 7.89 -29.53
C ASN A 922 5.17 8.27 -30.30
N GLY A 923 4.57 9.43 -30.00
CA GLY A 923 3.38 9.97 -30.64
C GLY A 923 2.05 9.53 -30.04
N TYR A 924 2.04 8.79 -28.91
CA TYR A 924 0.80 8.24 -28.34
C TYR A 924 0.03 9.25 -27.48
N TYR A 925 -1.30 9.17 -27.49
CA TYR A 925 -2.21 9.92 -26.62
C TYR A 925 -3.41 9.06 -26.21
N SER A 926 -4.00 9.35 -25.04
CA SER A 926 -5.23 8.68 -24.58
C SER A 926 -6.09 9.60 -23.71
N PHE A 927 -7.40 9.59 -23.97
CA PHE A 927 -8.44 10.18 -23.13
C PHE A 927 -9.17 9.06 -22.37
N SER A 928 -8.96 8.99 -21.07
CA SER A 928 -9.62 8.04 -20.16
C SER A 928 -10.66 8.75 -19.27
N GLY A 929 -11.53 7.98 -18.62
CA GLY A 929 -12.52 8.53 -17.69
C GLY A 929 -13.77 9.11 -18.36
N LEU A 930 -14.04 8.76 -19.63
CA LEU A 930 -15.18 9.25 -20.42
C LEU A 930 -16.44 8.46 -20.10
N GLN A 931 -17.64 8.98 -20.34
CA GLN A 931 -18.88 8.17 -20.22
C GLN A 931 -19.21 7.52 -21.56
N PRO A 932 -19.91 6.37 -21.64
CA PRO A 932 -20.42 5.86 -22.90
C PRO A 932 -21.22 6.93 -23.64
N GLY A 933 -20.93 7.09 -24.92
CA GLY A 933 -21.46 8.20 -25.71
C GLY A 933 -20.63 8.51 -26.95
N ASN A 934 -21.04 9.55 -27.66
CA ASN A 934 -20.40 9.96 -28.90
C ASN A 934 -19.33 11.02 -28.63
N TYR A 935 -18.14 10.85 -29.19
CA TYR A 935 -17.00 11.72 -29.00
C TYR A 935 -16.34 12.08 -30.33
N VAL A 936 -15.70 13.24 -30.36
CA VAL A 936 -14.82 13.68 -31.45
C VAL A 936 -13.49 14.15 -30.85
N VAL A 937 -12.39 13.61 -31.37
CA VAL A 937 -11.03 14.02 -31.02
C VAL A 937 -10.53 15.03 -32.06
N PHE A 938 -9.85 16.07 -31.58
CA PHE A 938 -9.29 17.13 -32.39
C PHE A 938 -7.80 17.22 -32.13
N VAL A 939 -6.98 17.26 -33.19
CA VAL A 939 -5.65 17.86 -33.09
C VAL A 939 -5.85 19.36 -33.03
N TRP A 940 -5.55 19.94 -31.87
CA TRP A 940 -5.94 21.31 -31.53
C TRP A 940 -5.14 22.33 -32.33
N SER A 941 -5.78 23.30 -32.98
CA SER A 941 -5.09 24.34 -33.75
C SER A 941 -4.18 25.24 -32.91
N VAL A 942 -4.41 25.31 -31.60
CA VAL A 942 -3.61 26.10 -30.66
C VAL A 942 -2.33 25.34 -30.30
N ASN A 943 -1.18 26.02 -30.38
CA ASN A 943 0.15 25.51 -30.02
C ASN A 943 0.64 24.27 -30.79
N ASN A 944 0.06 23.94 -31.95
CA ASN A 944 0.57 22.84 -32.78
C ASN A 944 1.30 23.32 -34.03
N TRP A 945 0.87 24.42 -34.68
CA TRP A 945 1.42 24.88 -35.97
C TRP A 945 2.29 26.15 -35.90
N GLY A 946 2.50 26.70 -34.70
CA GLY A 946 3.35 27.87 -34.49
C GLY A 946 4.82 27.61 -34.81
N ALA A 947 5.63 28.67 -34.87
CA ALA A 947 7.08 28.52 -35.02
C ALA A 947 7.67 27.85 -33.77
N GLY A 948 8.34 26.70 -33.95
CA GLY A 948 8.87 25.87 -32.86
C GLY A 948 7.91 24.83 -32.29
N GLU A 949 6.69 24.74 -32.82
CA GLU A 949 5.64 23.83 -32.35
C GLU A 949 5.70 22.45 -33.07
N PRO A 950 5.12 21.38 -32.48
CA PRO A 950 5.31 20.00 -32.94
C PRO A 950 4.86 19.72 -34.39
N LEU A 951 3.84 20.42 -34.88
CA LEU A 951 3.33 20.32 -36.25
C LEU A 951 3.76 21.52 -37.12
N GLU A 952 4.82 22.24 -36.77
CA GLU A 952 5.37 23.31 -37.60
C GLU A 952 5.68 22.77 -39.01
N ASN A 953 5.01 23.34 -40.02
CA ASN A 953 5.06 22.92 -41.43
C ASN A 953 4.47 21.54 -41.75
N PHE A 954 3.90 20.81 -40.80
CA PHE A 954 3.21 19.55 -41.10
C PHE A 954 1.81 19.78 -41.69
N ILE A 955 1.41 18.88 -42.59
CA ILE A 955 0.09 18.85 -43.22
C ILE A 955 -0.53 17.49 -42.95
N SER A 956 -1.81 17.44 -42.57
CA SER A 956 -2.56 16.19 -42.40
C SER A 956 -2.51 15.37 -43.68
N THR A 957 -2.25 14.06 -43.60
CA THR A 957 -2.24 13.20 -44.78
C THR A 957 -3.65 13.10 -45.38
N ASN A 958 -3.73 13.12 -46.71
CA ASN A 958 -4.94 12.73 -47.42
C ASN A 958 -5.17 11.21 -47.33
N GLY A 959 -6.41 10.76 -47.50
CA GLY A 959 -6.75 9.33 -47.34
C GLY A 959 -7.37 9.01 -45.98
N PHE A 960 -7.86 10.03 -45.27
CA PHE A 960 -8.51 9.84 -43.99
C PHE A 960 -9.72 8.88 -44.10
N GLN A 961 -9.89 8.05 -43.08
CA GLN A 961 -11.07 7.25 -42.87
C GLN A 961 -12.19 8.13 -42.30
N ALA A 962 -13.30 8.22 -43.02
CA ALA A 962 -14.41 9.09 -42.63
C ALA A 962 -15.25 8.52 -41.49
N ASN A 963 -15.19 7.22 -41.26
CA ASN A 963 -15.82 6.55 -40.13
C ASN A 963 -14.74 6.16 -39.11
N ALA A 964 -14.41 7.02 -38.16
CA ALA A 964 -13.46 6.67 -37.09
C ALA A 964 -13.97 5.63 -36.10
N ASN A 965 -15.27 5.29 -36.16
CA ASN A 965 -15.86 4.18 -35.41
C ASN A 965 -15.82 2.86 -36.21
N ASN A 966 -14.90 2.71 -37.17
CA ASN A 966 -14.71 1.46 -37.90
C ASN A 966 -13.81 0.47 -37.15
N ASP A 967 -13.20 0.91 -36.05
CA ASP A 967 -12.34 0.10 -35.20
C ASP A 967 -11.14 -0.49 -35.95
N GLU A 968 -10.67 0.20 -37.00
CA GLU A 968 -9.47 -0.20 -37.76
C GLU A 968 -8.27 0.63 -37.32
N ASP A 969 -7.39 0.02 -36.52
CA ASP A 969 -6.11 0.60 -36.10
C ASP A 969 -5.15 0.84 -37.30
N LEU A 970 -4.22 1.78 -37.13
CA LEU A 970 -3.18 2.19 -38.08
C LEU A 970 -3.69 2.91 -39.33
N ASP A 971 -4.96 3.28 -39.40
CA ASP A 971 -5.50 4.16 -40.44
C ASP A 971 -5.43 5.63 -40.01
N ASN A 972 -5.74 6.58 -40.91
CA ASN A 972 -5.72 8.00 -40.57
C ASN A 972 -7.14 8.50 -40.34
N ASN A 973 -7.51 8.93 -39.14
CA ASN A 973 -8.86 9.46 -38.89
C ASN A 973 -8.94 10.98 -39.03
N GLY A 974 -7.81 11.65 -39.25
CA GLY A 974 -7.73 13.11 -39.31
C GLY A 974 -8.34 13.76 -40.55
N PHE A 975 -9.49 14.41 -40.40
CA PHE A 975 -10.11 15.27 -41.41
C PHE A 975 -10.07 16.76 -41.03
N GLY A 976 -9.52 17.60 -41.90
CA GLY A 976 -9.55 19.05 -41.71
C GLY A 976 -8.70 19.82 -42.72
N ASN A 977 -8.85 21.14 -42.77
CA ASN A 977 -7.95 21.97 -43.54
C ASN A 977 -6.62 22.10 -42.78
N PRO A 978 -5.47 22.20 -43.49
CA PRO A 978 -4.20 22.50 -42.85
C PRO A 978 -4.31 23.80 -42.03
N PHE A 979 -3.71 23.85 -40.84
CA PHE A 979 -3.75 24.99 -39.92
C PHE A 979 -5.14 25.32 -39.32
N SER A 980 -6.05 24.35 -39.30
CA SER A 980 -7.29 24.35 -38.52
C SER A 980 -7.33 23.12 -37.61
N ASP A 981 -8.35 23.00 -36.75
CA ASP A 981 -8.51 21.78 -35.96
C ASP A 981 -8.72 20.58 -36.91
N ILE A 982 -7.94 19.52 -36.75
CA ILE A 982 -8.08 18.26 -37.52
C ILE A 982 -8.90 17.30 -36.68
N MET A 983 -10.00 16.76 -37.22
CA MET A 983 -11.04 16.05 -36.46
C MET A 983 -11.10 14.58 -36.84
N SER A 984 -11.30 13.68 -35.88
CA SER A 984 -11.42 12.22 -36.11
C SER A 984 -12.72 11.79 -36.81
N GLY A 985 -13.79 12.60 -36.78
CA GLY A 985 -15.14 12.06 -36.96
C GLY A 985 -15.66 11.47 -35.64
N ILE A 986 -16.92 11.05 -35.62
CA ILE A 986 -17.59 10.61 -34.38
C ILE A 986 -17.24 9.17 -34.07
N VAL A 987 -16.85 8.94 -32.82
CA VAL A 987 -16.60 7.64 -32.22
C VAL A 987 -17.60 7.45 -31.09
N THR A 988 -18.44 6.44 -31.22
CA THR A 988 -19.39 5.99 -30.21
C THR A 988 -18.69 5.00 -29.30
N LEU A 989 -18.46 5.39 -28.06
CA LEU A 989 -17.85 4.53 -27.05
C LEU A 989 -18.92 3.80 -26.24
N GLY A 990 -18.82 2.47 -26.20
CA GLY A 990 -19.66 1.57 -25.41
C GLY A 990 -18.82 0.77 -24.42
N SER A 991 -19.40 0.42 -23.27
CA SER A 991 -18.75 -0.51 -22.34
C SER A 991 -18.75 -1.92 -22.94
N ASP A 992 -17.59 -2.56 -22.99
CA ASP A 992 -17.38 -3.92 -23.54
C ASP A 992 -17.75 -4.08 -25.03
N GLU A 993 -17.85 -2.98 -25.78
CA GLU A 993 -18.20 -2.97 -27.21
C GLU A 993 -17.01 -2.63 -28.12
N GLU A 994 -15.87 -2.23 -27.55
CA GLU A 994 -14.71 -1.69 -28.27
C GLU A 994 -13.71 -2.79 -28.74
N PRO A 995 -12.88 -2.49 -29.78
CA PRO A 995 -11.95 -3.45 -30.35
C PRO A 995 -10.82 -3.88 -29.39
N LEU A 996 -10.59 -5.18 -29.31
CA LEU A 996 -9.59 -5.78 -28.40
C LEU A 996 -8.15 -5.84 -28.95
N ASN A 997 -7.91 -5.34 -30.17
CA ASN A 997 -6.62 -5.48 -30.86
C ASN A 997 -6.29 -4.19 -31.62
N ASP A 998 -6.20 -3.12 -30.84
CA ASP A 998 -6.06 -1.73 -31.27
C ASP A 998 -4.81 -1.05 -30.68
N GLY A 999 -3.86 -1.83 -30.14
CA GLY A 999 -2.60 -1.29 -29.65
C GLY A 999 -2.56 -0.97 -28.15
N ASP A 1000 -3.51 -1.49 -27.36
CA ASP A 1000 -3.53 -1.45 -25.89
C ASP A 1000 -2.13 -1.65 -25.24
N PRO A 1001 -1.68 -0.74 -24.34
CA PRO A 1001 -0.57 -1.03 -23.46
C PRO A 1001 -0.94 -2.15 -22.48
N PHE A 1002 -0.04 -3.11 -22.33
CA PHE A 1002 -0.23 -4.35 -21.57
C PHE A 1002 -0.72 -4.17 -20.11
N ASN A 1003 -1.75 -4.94 -19.71
CA ASN A 1003 -1.98 -5.61 -18.40
C ASN A 1003 -3.44 -6.17 -18.35
N CYS A 1004 -3.84 -7.33 -17.78
CA CYS A 1004 -3.21 -8.32 -16.87
C CYS A 1004 -3.43 -9.79 -17.28
N TYR A 1005 -4.20 -10.11 -18.33
CA TYR A 1005 -4.58 -11.50 -18.62
C TYR A 1005 -4.44 -11.89 -20.10
N PHE A 1006 -3.50 -11.30 -20.84
CA PHE A 1006 -3.50 -11.14 -22.31
C PHE A 1006 -4.33 -9.90 -22.75
N ASN A 1007 -3.95 -9.25 -23.86
CA ASN A 1007 -4.44 -7.96 -24.38
C ASN A 1007 -5.98 -7.77 -24.41
N TYR A 1008 -6.62 -7.21 -23.38
CA TYR A 1008 -8.09 -7.03 -23.37
C TYR A 1008 -8.56 -5.78 -22.60
N ASP A 1009 -8.58 -4.59 -23.21
CA ASP A 1009 -9.49 -3.49 -22.81
C ASP A 1009 -10.69 -3.45 -23.79
N ALA A 1010 -11.84 -4.00 -23.39
CA ALA A 1010 -13.06 -3.99 -24.22
C ALA A 1010 -13.84 -2.67 -24.13
N SER A 1011 -13.38 -1.72 -23.31
CA SER A 1011 -14.06 -0.43 -23.04
C SER A 1011 -13.21 0.76 -23.47
N GLY A 1012 -12.06 0.52 -24.10
CA GLY A 1012 -11.18 1.52 -24.71
C GLY A 1012 -11.13 1.34 -26.22
N ASN A 1013 -11.16 2.45 -26.96
CA ASN A 1013 -10.98 2.44 -28.41
C ASN A 1013 -9.68 3.19 -28.77
N ASN A 1014 -8.60 2.43 -28.90
CA ASN A 1014 -7.30 2.87 -29.35
C ASN A 1014 -7.14 2.74 -30.88
N THR A 1015 -8.19 2.95 -31.69
CA THR A 1015 -8.05 2.96 -33.16
C THR A 1015 -8.11 4.37 -33.75
N VAL A 1016 -7.96 5.42 -32.93
CA VAL A 1016 -8.14 6.81 -33.38
C VAL A 1016 -6.79 7.49 -33.56
N ASP A 1017 -6.32 7.52 -34.79
CA ASP A 1017 -4.98 7.96 -35.17
C ASP A 1017 -4.99 9.19 -36.10
N PHE A 1018 -3.88 9.95 -36.10
CA PHE A 1018 -3.71 11.12 -36.97
C PHE A 1018 -2.36 11.13 -37.71
N GLY A 1019 -2.43 10.98 -39.04
CA GLY A 1019 -1.27 10.97 -39.92
C GLY A 1019 -0.93 12.37 -40.44
N PHE A 1020 0.33 12.77 -40.34
CA PHE A 1020 0.82 14.04 -40.87
C PHE A 1020 2.10 13.85 -41.69
N TYR A 1021 2.28 14.65 -42.73
CA TYR A 1021 3.54 14.68 -43.49
C TYR A 1021 4.08 16.11 -43.60
N ASN A 1022 5.41 16.24 -43.63
CA ASN A 1022 6.06 17.53 -43.87
C ASN A 1022 6.35 17.74 -45.38
N PRO A 1023 5.69 18.68 -46.07
CA PRO A 1023 5.91 18.93 -47.50
C PRO A 1023 7.27 19.57 -47.80
N ASN A 1024 7.91 20.21 -46.81
CA ASN A 1024 9.17 20.92 -46.98
C ASN A 1024 10.39 20.00 -46.90
N ILE A 1025 10.18 18.72 -46.57
CA ILE A 1025 11.27 17.75 -46.49
C ILE A 1025 10.94 16.51 -47.30
N THR A 1026 11.67 16.36 -48.39
CA THR A 1026 11.53 15.24 -49.30
C THR A 1026 12.85 14.46 -49.28
N SER A 1027 12.83 13.24 -48.74
CA SER A 1027 13.85 12.25 -49.07
C SER A 1027 13.58 11.80 -50.51
N VAL A 1028 14.21 12.44 -51.50
CA VAL A 1028 14.06 12.04 -52.90
C VAL A 1028 14.97 10.84 -53.17
N ASN A 1029 14.50 9.63 -52.92
CA ASN A 1029 15.09 8.43 -53.52
C ASN A 1029 14.36 8.14 -54.84
N GLU A 1030 14.93 8.60 -55.96
CA GLU A 1030 14.61 8.03 -57.27
C GLU A 1030 15.53 6.82 -57.52
N GLY A 1031 14.94 5.62 -57.58
CA GLY A 1031 15.51 4.48 -58.33
C GLY A 1031 15.63 3.15 -57.59
N ASN A 1032 14.91 2.15 -58.09
CA ASN A 1032 15.07 0.72 -57.80
C ASN A 1032 16.48 0.22 -58.18
N TYR A 1033 17.36 -0.09 -57.22
CA TYR A 1033 18.53 -0.98 -57.37
C TYR A 1033 18.98 -1.57 -56.01
N ASP A 1034 19.50 -2.81 -56.07
CA ASP A 1034 19.80 -3.82 -55.02
C ASP A 1034 20.57 -3.47 -53.72
N ASP A 1035 20.28 -4.30 -52.70
CA ASP A 1035 20.96 -4.80 -51.47
C ASP A 1035 21.75 -3.90 -50.49
N ASP A 1036 22.15 -2.66 -50.84
CA ASP A 1036 22.84 -1.73 -49.90
C ASP A 1036 21.93 -0.51 -49.54
N ARG A 1037 20.86 -0.76 -48.78
CA ARG A 1037 19.91 0.32 -48.38
C ARG A 1037 20.57 1.28 -47.38
N ILE A 1038 20.92 2.47 -47.85
CA ILE A 1038 21.16 3.69 -47.05
C ILE A 1038 19.94 4.59 -47.21
N GLN A 1039 19.35 5.01 -46.09
CA GLN A 1039 18.15 5.86 -45.99
C GLN A 1039 18.45 7.10 -45.15
N ILE A 1040 17.73 8.19 -45.40
CA ILE A 1040 17.87 9.47 -44.68
C ILE A 1040 16.49 9.86 -44.16
N PHE A 1041 16.40 10.06 -42.85
CA PHE A 1041 15.21 10.43 -42.10
C PHE A 1041 15.41 11.85 -41.58
N PRO A 1042 14.73 12.84 -42.14
CA PRO A 1042 14.83 14.21 -41.65
C PRO A 1042 14.09 14.39 -40.32
N MET A 1043 14.66 15.18 -39.41
CA MET A 1043 14.06 15.57 -38.12
C MET A 1043 14.11 17.10 -37.97
N PRO A 1044 13.24 17.84 -38.69
CA PRO A 1044 13.30 19.29 -38.83
C PRO A 1044 13.20 20.06 -37.52
N VAL A 1045 12.37 19.58 -36.59
CA VAL A 1045 12.13 20.22 -35.28
C VAL A 1045 13.42 20.35 -34.49
N ARG A 1046 14.32 19.36 -34.62
CA ARG A 1046 15.66 19.37 -33.98
C ARG A 1046 16.77 19.89 -34.89
N ASN A 1047 16.45 20.35 -36.10
CA ASN A 1047 17.43 20.65 -37.16
C ASN A 1047 18.40 19.49 -37.42
N GLU A 1048 17.91 18.25 -37.35
CA GLU A 1048 18.71 17.04 -37.53
C GLU A 1048 18.24 16.24 -38.73
N PHE A 1049 19.07 15.32 -39.20
CA PHE A 1049 18.59 14.17 -39.97
C PHE A 1049 19.36 12.92 -39.55
N THR A 1050 18.67 11.78 -39.53
CA THR A 1050 19.24 10.47 -39.25
C THR A 1050 19.54 9.74 -40.55
N ILE A 1051 20.74 9.23 -40.72
CA ILE A 1051 21.09 8.31 -41.79
C ILE A 1051 21.06 6.90 -41.21
N LYS A 1052 20.33 5.95 -41.81
CA LYS A 1052 20.43 4.52 -41.43
C LYS A 1052 20.93 3.69 -42.61
N TRP A 1053 21.63 2.60 -42.31
CA TRP A 1053 22.08 1.62 -43.30
C TRP A 1053 22.06 0.20 -42.77
N LYS A 1054 21.83 -0.77 -43.66
CA LYS A 1054 21.67 -2.17 -43.27
C LYS A 1054 23.00 -2.82 -42.85
N LEU A 1055 24.08 -2.74 -43.65
CA LEU A 1055 25.43 -3.20 -43.30
C LEU A 1055 26.52 -2.50 -44.14
N GLY A 1056 27.72 -2.30 -43.56
CA GLY A 1056 28.95 -2.07 -44.33
C GLY A 1056 29.38 -0.62 -44.55
N VAL A 1057 28.76 0.41 -43.97
CA VAL A 1057 29.27 1.80 -44.04
C VAL A 1057 30.24 2.04 -42.89
N TYR A 1058 31.46 2.50 -43.18
CA TYR A 1058 32.43 2.90 -42.15
C TYR A 1058 32.66 4.42 -42.12
N GLN A 1059 32.15 5.14 -43.11
CA GLN A 1059 32.40 6.57 -43.26
C GLN A 1059 31.27 7.28 -44.01
N VAL A 1060 30.85 8.42 -43.49
CA VAL A 1060 29.88 9.33 -44.10
C VAL A 1060 30.53 10.70 -44.33
N GLU A 1061 30.41 11.22 -45.55
CA GLU A 1061 30.90 12.55 -45.95
C GLU A 1061 29.73 13.44 -46.36
N LEU A 1062 29.65 14.65 -45.80
CA LEU A 1062 28.66 15.65 -46.19
C LEU A 1062 29.28 16.72 -47.09
N TYR A 1063 28.56 17.12 -48.13
CA TYR A 1063 28.98 18.15 -49.07
C TYR A 1063 27.91 19.23 -49.25
N ASP A 1064 28.35 20.46 -49.49
CA ASP A 1064 27.48 21.53 -49.98
C ASP A 1064 27.15 21.39 -51.48
N SER A 1065 26.28 22.27 -51.99
CA SER A 1065 25.89 22.31 -53.39
C SER A 1065 27.03 22.62 -54.37
N PHE A 1066 28.16 23.13 -53.88
CA PHE A 1066 29.36 23.43 -54.67
C PHE A 1066 30.39 22.29 -54.63
N GLY A 1067 30.07 21.18 -53.95
CA GLY A 1067 30.93 20.01 -53.80
C GLY A 1067 32.04 20.18 -52.75
N ARG A 1068 31.95 21.17 -51.86
CA ARG A 1068 32.87 21.32 -50.73
C ARG A 1068 32.45 20.39 -49.60
N MET A 1069 33.39 19.62 -49.08
CA MET A 1069 33.14 18.73 -47.95
C MET A 1069 32.98 19.57 -46.67
N LEU A 1070 31.84 19.43 -46.02
CA LEU A 1070 31.48 20.13 -44.78
C LEU A 1070 31.87 19.32 -43.56
N GLN A 1071 31.60 18.01 -43.61
CA GLN A 1071 31.85 17.12 -42.50
C GLN A 1071 32.25 15.74 -43.01
N LYS A 1072 33.07 15.06 -42.22
CA LYS A 1072 33.53 13.70 -42.46
C LYS A 1072 33.48 12.95 -41.15
N ILE A 1073 32.70 11.87 -41.13
CA ILE A 1073 32.33 11.16 -39.90
C ILE A 1073 32.64 9.69 -40.12
N ASP A 1074 33.54 9.15 -39.30
CA ASP A 1074 33.76 7.71 -39.22
C ASP A 1074 32.68 7.12 -38.30
N VAL A 1075 32.04 6.05 -38.74
CA VAL A 1075 30.85 5.49 -38.08
C VAL A 1075 31.08 4.03 -37.69
N THR A 1076 30.63 3.67 -36.49
CA THR A 1076 30.58 2.29 -35.99
C THR A 1076 29.14 2.00 -35.58
N GLY A 1077 28.36 1.35 -36.45
CA GLY A 1077 26.94 1.09 -36.22
C GLY A 1077 26.13 1.00 -37.51
N SER A 1078 24.81 1.05 -37.39
CA SER A 1078 23.84 1.03 -38.49
C SER A 1078 23.08 2.36 -38.68
N SER A 1079 23.40 3.39 -37.89
CA SER A 1079 22.81 4.73 -38.00
C SER A 1079 23.77 5.86 -37.62
N LEU A 1080 23.43 7.08 -38.04
CA LEU A 1080 24.12 8.33 -37.68
C LEU A 1080 23.13 9.49 -37.67
N ASN A 1081 23.01 10.20 -36.55
CA ASN A 1081 22.30 11.48 -36.48
C ASN A 1081 23.25 12.61 -36.86
N VAL A 1082 22.79 13.54 -37.69
CA VAL A 1082 23.56 14.69 -38.16
C VAL A 1082 22.77 15.96 -37.82
N ASP A 1083 23.30 16.73 -36.86
CA ASP A 1083 22.84 18.08 -36.59
C ASP A 1083 23.28 19.02 -37.73
N VAL A 1084 22.29 19.64 -38.35
CA VAL A 1084 22.45 20.63 -39.41
C VAL A 1084 22.05 22.03 -38.97
N SER A 1085 21.79 22.30 -37.69
CA SER A 1085 21.40 23.61 -37.15
C SER A 1085 22.28 24.75 -37.67
N SER A 1086 23.59 24.52 -37.75
CA SER A 1086 24.59 25.49 -38.23
C SER A 1086 24.67 25.65 -39.76
N PHE A 1087 24.02 24.78 -40.54
CA PHE A 1087 24.11 24.80 -42.00
C PHE A 1087 23.09 25.78 -42.61
N PRO A 1088 23.47 26.61 -43.60
CA PRO A 1088 22.52 27.50 -44.26
C PRO A 1088 21.47 26.72 -45.07
N ALA A 1089 20.36 27.37 -45.44
CA ALA A 1089 19.44 26.83 -46.43
C ALA A 1089 20.18 26.53 -47.74
N GLY A 1090 20.00 25.33 -48.29
CA GLY A 1090 20.68 24.87 -49.49
C GLY A 1090 20.53 23.38 -49.77
N LEU A 1091 21.02 22.98 -50.95
CA LEU A 1091 21.13 21.57 -51.32
C LEU A 1091 22.44 21.00 -50.77
N TYR A 1092 22.34 19.89 -50.06
CA TYR A 1092 23.44 19.13 -49.51
C TYR A 1092 23.48 17.74 -50.11
N PHE A 1093 24.66 17.14 -50.11
CA PHE A 1093 24.86 15.77 -50.55
C PHE A 1093 25.52 14.96 -49.45
N VAL A 1094 24.93 13.80 -49.14
CA VAL A 1094 25.48 12.81 -48.21
C VAL A 1094 26.11 11.69 -49.01
N LYS A 1095 27.35 11.35 -48.70
CA LYS A 1095 28.07 10.24 -49.29
C LYS A 1095 28.42 9.22 -48.23
N ALA A 1096 27.79 8.06 -48.26
CA ALA A 1096 28.13 6.96 -47.38
C ALA A 1096 29.04 5.96 -48.12
N ILE A 1097 30.18 5.62 -47.52
CA ILE A 1097 31.25 4.81 -48.12
C ILE A 1097 31.23 3.40 -47.52
N ASN A 1098 31.10 2.40 -48.39
CA ASN A 1098 31.07 1.00 -48.01
C ASN A 1098 32.50 0.45 -47.76
N GLN A 1099 32.67 -0.31 -46.67
CA GLN A 1099 33.89 -0.95 -46.17
C GLN A 1099 34.38 -2.08 -47.09
N ALA A 1100 33.49 -2.75 -47.82
CA ALA A 1100 33.83 -3.90 -48.65
C ALA A 1100 34.39 -3.52 -50.04
N ASN A 1101 33.97 -2.40 -50.62
CA ASN A 1101 34.31 -2.04 -52.01
C ASN A 1101 34.79 -0.58 -52.20
N HIS A 1102 34.83 0.23 -51.13
CA HIS A 1102 35.16 1.66 -51.14
C HIS A 1102 34.34 2.50 -52.12
N ARG A 1103 33.17 2.02 -52.57
CA ARG A 1103 32.22 2.82 -53.37
C ARG A 1103 31.35 3.65 -52.42
N GLY A 1104 31.14 4.91 -52.78
CA GLY A 1104 30.26 5.82 -52.06
C GLY A 1104 28.89 5.95 -52.72
N LYS A 1105 27.80 5.81 -51.96
CA LYS A 1105 26.44 6.15 -52.42
C LYS A 1105 26.17 7.61 -52.07
N MET A 1106 25.77 8.40 -53.09
CA MET A 1106 25.43 9.81 -52.93
C MET A 1106 23.91 9.97 -52.81
N LEU A 1107 23.47 10.67 -51.78
CA LEU A 1107 22.08 11.00 -51.50
C LEU A 1107 21.93 12.52 -51.41
N LYS A 1108 20.79 13.04 -51.84
CA LYS A 1108 20.51 14.48 -51.83
C LYS A 1108 19.64 14.83 -50.64
N ILE A 1109 20.00 15.91 -49.95
CA ILE A 1109 19.18 16.51 -48.90
C ILE A 1109 18.95 17.96 -49.29
N LEU A 1110 17.70 18.40 -49.27
CA LEU A 1110 17.38 19.81 -49.39
C LEU A 1110 17.03 20.35 -47.99
N LYS A 1111 17.84 21.28 -47.48
CA LYS A 1111 17.50 22.07 -46.30
C LYS A 1111 16.95 23.40 -46.80
N GLN A 1112 15.65 23.65 -46.68
CA GLN A 1112 15.05 24.91 -47.13
C GLN A 1112 15.14 26.01 -46.08
#